data_AF-A0A3S4KM65-F1
#
_entry.id   AF-A0A3S4KM65-F1
#
_cell.length_a   1.000
_cell.length_b   1.000
_cell.length_c   1.000
_cell.angle_alpha   90.00
_cell.angle_beta   90.00
_cell.angle_gamma   90.00
#
_symmetry.space_group_name_H-M   'P 1'
#
loop_
_entity.id
_entity.type
_entity.pdbx_description
1 polymer ?
#
loop_
_entity_poly.entity_id
_entity_poly.type
_entity_poly.pdbx_seq_one_letter_code
_entity_poly.pdbx_strand_id
1 'polypeptide(L)'
;MPEHSFLRLRGLSWWIALAISGSPFNALADDIIQFDGRFLDLKGNTKIDLGRFSQKGYVEPGKYNLRVHVNNQPLPDDYDIYWYATENDPNKSYACLSPELVAQFGLKEDIAKNLQWIRDGQCLNTALLAGTEISGDLGQSALLVSVPQAYLEYTDSEWDPPSRWDDGIPGLIADYSINAQTRHENGGDDTNDISGNGTVGVNVGPWRLRADWQSDYQHTRSNDDGDTDDSGTQKNWEWSRYYAWRALPSLKAKLSLGEDYLNSDIFDGFSYIGGSISTDDQMLPPNLRGYAPDISGVAHTTAKVTVTQMGRVIYETQVPAGPFRIQDIGDSVSGTLHVRIEEQNGQVQEYDVSTASMPFLTRPGQVRYKVTMGRPQNWDHQVAGSFFSGGEASWGIANGWSLYGGALADENYQSAALGLGRDLALLGALAFDVTHSRVQLDDNSVYGNKTLDGNSYRVSYAKDFDELNSRVTFAGYRFSEKNYMTMSEYLDANDDDRARTGNDKEMYTVTYNQNFTDARVSVYLNYSHHTYWDRQDQTNYNMMLSHYFNLGSLRNLSVSLTGYRYEYDKSADKGVYLSLSLPWGDNSTISYNGNYGSGADSNQVSLYHRIDDASHYTVSAGTSENHSSVDGYYSHDGTLAKVDLSANYHEGQYTSAGISLQGGATLTAHGGALHRTQNMGGTRLLIDADGVANVAVEGNGSAVYTNMFGKAVVADVNDYYRNQAYIDLNKLPENAEATKSVVQATLTEGAIGYRKFAVISGEKAMAVLRLQDGSHPPFGAEVKNDNQQQVGLVDDEGNVYLAGVKPGEHMTVFWEGESHCDISLPDPLPNDLFNGLLLPCQQKGGSSPVIPHDIQPVIQEQTQQVTPMEPPMSVSSNQ
;
A
#
# COMPACT_ATOMS: atom_id res chain seq x y z
N MET A 1 54.59 -46.93 47.66
CA MET A 1 55.98 -46.75 48.11
C MET A 1 56.89 -47.59 47.23
N PRO A 2 58.09 -47.15 46.84
CA PRO A 2 58.57 -45.80 46.46
C PRO A 2 59.14 -45.88 45.01
N GLU A 3 59.20 -44.87 44.14
CA GLU A 3 59.98 -43.61 44.08
C GLU A 3 60.84 -43.56 42.79
N HIS A 4 60.68 -42.45 42.08
CA HIS A 4 61.66 -41.64 41.33
C HIS A 4 62.57 -42.23 40.25
N SER A 5 62.42 -41.67 39.04
CA SER A 5 63.51 -41.05 38.28
C SER A 5 62.98 -39.99 37.31
N PHE A 6 62.86 -38.76 37.81
CA PHE A 6 62.81 -37.52 37.02
C PHE A 6 64.25 -37.17 36.64
N LEU A 7 64.57 -37.00 35.35
CA LEU A 7 65.59 -36.06 34.83
C LEU A 7 65.91 -36.40 33.37
N ARG A 8 65.16 -35.82 32.40
CA ARG A 8 65.70 -35.50 31.06
C ARG A 8 64.82 -34.69 30.09
N LEU A 9 63.62 -34.27 30.47
CA LEU A 9 62.73 -33.51 29.56
C LEU A 9 62.69 -31.99 29.80
N ARG A 10 63.39 -31.47 30.82
CA ARG A 10 63.33 -30.04 31.19
C ARG A 10 64.07 -29.07 30.25
N GLY A 11 65.00 -29.56 29.42
CA GLY A 11 65.70 -28.72 28.45
C GLY A 11 64.79 -28.29 27.31
N LEU A 12 64.15 -29.25 26.65
CA LEU A 12 63.34 -28.98 25.45
C LEU A 12 62.15 -28.06 25.75
N SER A 13 61.51 -28.22 26.91
CA SER A 13 60.43 -27.33 27.36
C SER A 13 60.90 -25.90 27.61
N TRP A 14 62.15 -25.70 28.05
CA TRP A 14 62.71 -24.37 28.24
C TRP A 14 63.08 -23.69 26.91
N TRP A 15 63.59 -24.46 25.94
CA TRP A 15 63.86 -23.92 24.59
C TRP A 15 62.58 -23.63 23.81
N ILE A 16 61.53 -24.44 23.97
CA ILE A 16 60.21 -24.17 23.38
C ILE A 16 59.57 -22.96 24.08
N ALA A 17 59.66 -22.84 25.40
CA ALA A 17 59.16 -21.67 26.12
C ALA A 17 59.92 -20.38 25.73
N LEU A 18 61.23 -20.44 25.50
CA LEU A 18 62.03 -19.30 25.03
C LEU A 18 61.76 -18.95 23.55
N ALA A 19 61.44 -19.94 22.71
CA ALA A 19 61.01 -19.70 21.33
C ALA A 19 59.61 -19.09 21.24
N ILE A 20 58.72 -19.40 22.19
CA ILE A 20 57.36 -18.83 22.28
C ILE A 20 57.37 -17.48 23.02
N SER A 21 58.37 -17.21 23.89
CA SER A 21 58.54 -15.92 24.56
C SER A 21 59.40 -14.92 23.79
N GLY A 22 59.77 -15.23 22.54
CA GLY A 22 60.25 -14.24 21.60
C GLY A 22 59.16 -13.20 21.40
N SER A 23 59.43 -11.98 21.86
CA SER A 23 58.54 -10.83 21.86
C SER A 23 57.61 -10.85 20.64
N PRO A 24 56.28 -10.73 20.80
CA PRO A 24 55.52 -10.18 19.70
C PRO A 24 56.10 -8.79 19.50
N PHE A 25 56.95 -8.64 18.48
CA PHE A 25 56.91 -7.40 17.75
C PHE A 25 55.43 -7.26 17.41
N ASN A 26 54.74 -6.39 18.15
CA ASN A 26 53.63 -5.68 17.58
C ASN A 26 54.25 -4.97 16.38
N ALA A 27 54.32 -5.68 15.25
CA ALA A 27 54.13 -5.03 13.98
C ALA A 27 52.74 -4.41 14.13
N LEU A 28 52.71 -3.17 14.61
CA LEU A 28 51.75 -2.22 14.10
C LEU A 28 52.05 -2.23 12.60
N ALA A 29 51.36 -3.11 11.88
CA ALA A 29 51.16 -2.89 10.48
C ALA A 29 50.49 -1.51 10.47
N ASP A 30 51.27 -0.51 10.08
CA ASP A 30 50.71 0.76 9.68
C ASP A 30 49.74 0.40 8.55
N ASP A 31 48.45 0.66 8.75
CA ASP A 31 47.34 0.32 7.83
C ASP A 31 47.40 1.21 6.56
N ILE A 32 48.61 1.41 6.03
CA ILE A 32 48.93 2.23 4.87
C ILE A 32 48.99 1.29 3.66
N ILE A 33 47.88 1.23 2.93
CA ILE A 33 47.74 0.57 1.65
C ILE A 33 48.55 1.37 0.61
N GLN A 34 49.65 0.81 0.11
CA GLN A 34 50.44 1.44 -0.95
C GLN A 34 49.85 1.14 -2.33
N PHE A 35 49.44 2.19 -3.05
CA PHE A 35 49.01 2.11 -4.45
C PHE A 35 50.22 2.25 -5.40
N ASP A 36 50.32 1.37 -6.41
CA ASP A 36 51.35 1.51 -7.46
C ASP A 36 50.82 2.45 -8.56
N GLY A 37 51.27 3.70 -8.53
CA GLY A 37 50.88 4.73 -9.50
C GLY A 37 51.21 4.41 -10.96
N ARG A 38 51.96 3.33 -11.26
CA ARG A 38 52.21 2.86 -12.63
C ARG A 38 51.00 2.19 -13.30
N PHE A 39 49.96 1.84 -12.53
CA PHE A 39 48.72 1.26 -13.07
C PHE A 39 47.69 2.33 -13.50
N LEU A 40 47.90 3.60 -13.15
CA LEU A 40 47.10 4.73 -13.62
C LEU A 40 47.84 5.36 -14.81
N ASP A 41 47.58 4.87 -16.03
CA ASP A 41 48.16 5.40 -17.27
C ASP A 41 47.46 6.71 -17.68
N LEU A 42 47.68 7.77 -16.89
CA LEU A 42 47.25 9.11 -17.24
C LEU A 42 48.29 9.73 -18.17
N LYS A 43 47.94 9.92 -19.45
CA LYS A 43 48.78 10.67 -20.40
C LYS A 43 48.83 12.15 -20.01
N GLY A 44 49.82 12.52 -19.19
CA GLY A 44 50.03 13.90 -18.76
C GLY A 44 50.82 13.95 -17.45
N ASN A 45 51.56 15.03 -17.23
CA ASN A 45 52.52 15.16 -16.12
C ASN A 45 51.84 15.43 -14.74
N THR A 46 50.67 14.84 -14.50
CA THR A 46 49.82 15.07 -13.32
C THR A 46 50.22 14.10 -12.22
N LYS A 47 50.99 14.57 -11.24
CA LYS A 47 51.33 13.78 -10.04
C LYS A 47 50.17 13.80 -9.06
N ILE A 48 49.41 12.71 -8.99
CA ILE A 48 48.37 12.51 -7.97
C ILE A 48 49.04 11.97 -6.68
N ASP A 49 48.82 12.64 -5.55
CA ASP A 49 49.28 12.18 -4.23
C ASP A 49 48.32 11.11 -3.68
N LEU A 50 48.63 9.84 -3.96
CA LEU A 50 47.85 8.69 -3.51
C LEU A 50 48.07 8.34 -2.03
N GLY A 51 49.01 9.00 -1.35
CA GLY A 51 49.32 8.75 0.06
C GLY A 51 48.15 9.07 0.98
N ARG A 52 47.22 9.94 0.58
CA ARG A 52 46.03 10.28 1.38
C ARG A 52 44.95 9.18 1.34
N PHE A 53 44.85 8.44 0.23
CA PHE A 53 43.89 7.34 0.05
C PHE A 53 44.39 5.99 0.59
N SER A 54 45.62 5.95 1.08
CA SER A 54 46.25 4.75 1.63
C SER A 54 45.66 4.26 2.97
N GLN A 55 44.85 5.08 3.66
CA GLN A 55 44.18 4.66 4.89
C GLN A 55 42.74 4.20 4.62
N LYS A 56 42.36 3.07 5.21
CA LYS A 56 40.99 2.54 5.12
C LYS A 56 40.00 3.54 5.72
N GLY A 57 39.02 3.97 4.93
CA GLY A 57 37.95 4.87 5.35
C GLY A 57 38.27 6.37 5.28
N TYR A 58 39.42 6.76 4.72
CA TYR A 58 39.71 8.17 4.44
C TYR A 58 38.86 8.68 3.28
N VAL A 59 38.18 9.81 3.51
CA VAL A 59 37.51 10.61 2.47
C VAL A 59 38.07 12.03 2.54
N GLU A 60 38.44 12.60 1.40
CA GLU A 60 38.99 13.96 1.34
C GLU A 60 37.96 14.96 1.91
N PRO A 61 38.34 15.88 2.82
CA PRO A 61 37.41 16.85 3.39
C PRO A 61 36.67 17.65 2.33
N GLY A 62 35.35 17.70 2.44
CA GLY A 62 34.50 18.28 1.40
C GLY A 62 33.03 17.99 1.65
N LYS A 63 32.21 18.44 0.70
CA LYS A 63 30.76 18.21 0.70
C LYS A 63 30.45 17.12 -0.32
N TYR A 64 29.83 16.03 0.13
CA TYR A 64 29.46 14.91 -0.73
C TYR A 64 27.96 14.64 -0.59
N ASN A 65 27.27 14.51 -1.71
CA ASN A 65 25.89 14.06 -1.70
C ASN A 65 25.89 12.52 -1.66
N LEU A 66 25.46 11.94 -0.54
CA LEU A 66 25.55 10.50 -0.28
C LEU A 66 24.21 9.95 0.20
N ARG A 67 23.86 8.75 -0.26
CA ARG A 67 22.75 7.98 0.32
C ARG A 67 23.18 7.37 1.64
N VAL A 68 22.44 7.64 2.70
CA VAL A 68 22.78 7.12 4.03
C VAL A 68 22.08 5.78 4.25
N HIS A 69 22.83 4.77 4.67
CA HIS A 69 22.31 3.47 5.08
C HIS A 69 22.52 3.28 6.58
N VAL A 70 21.45 3.06 7.33
CA VAL A 70 21.51 2.75 8.76
C VAL A 70 21.25 1.27 8.96
N ASN A 71 22.23 0.51 9.46
CA ASN A 71 22.16 -0.95 9.60
C ASN A 71 21.71 -1.66 8.32
N ASN A 72 22.34 -1.31 7.19
CA ASN A 72 22.01 -1.75 5.81
C ASN A 72 20.64 -1.31 5.28
N GLN A 73 19.85 -0.51 6.02
CA GLN A 73 18.61 0.06 5.51
C GLN A 73 18.86 1.45 4.90
N PRO A 74 18.59 1.67 3.60
CA PRO A 74 18.73 2.99 2.99
C PRO A 74 17.69 3.96 3.57
N LEU A 75 18.10 5.20 3.82
CA LEU A 75 17.18 6.31 4.02
C LEU A 75 16.58 6.75 2.66
N PRO A 76 15.38 7.34 2.64
CA PRO A 76 14.66 7.66 1.39
C PRO A 76 15.36 8.73 0.54
N ASP A 77 16.04 9.67 1.19
CA ASP A 77 16.68 10.83 0.58
C ASP A 77 18.22 10.70 0.55
N ASP A 78 18.83 11.44 -0.37
CA ASP A 78 20.27 11.61 -0.44
C ASP A 78 20.66 12.87 0.36
N TYR A 79 21.72 12.79 1.17
CA TYR A 79 22.08 13.84 2.12
C TYR A 79 23.42 14.46 1.77
N ASP A 80 23.51 15.78 1.97
CA ASP A 80 24.77 16.50 1.87
C ASP A 80 25.61 16.27 3.13
N ILE A 81 26.59 15.38 3.04
CA ILE A 81 27.49 15.00 4.12
C ILE A 81 28.78 15.80 4.02
N TYR A 82 29.06 16.59 5.06
CA TYR A 82 30.34 17.27 5.21
C TYR A 82 31.35 16.33 5.87
N TRP A 83 32.48 16.12 5.21
CA TRP A 83 33.63 15.43 5.78
C TRP A 83 34.65 16.44 6.30
N TYR A 84 35.11 16.21 7.53
CA TYR A 84 36.13 17.05 8.17
C TYR A 84 37.35 16.24 8.54
N ALA A 85 38.53 16.86 8.43
CA ALA A 85 39.75 16.30 9.02
C ALA A 85 39.65 16.31 10.55
N THR A 86 40.17 15.28 11.21
CA THR A 86 40.25 15.25 12.67
C THR A 86 41.27 16.28 13.17
N GLU A 87 41.01 16.92 14.31
CA GLU A 87 41.91 17.96 14.86
C GLU A 87 43.29 17.41 15.22
N ASN A 88 43.38 16.09 15.49
CA ASN A 88 44.60 15.44 15.95
C ASN A 88 45.39 14.73 14.82
N ASP A 89 44.78 14.48 13.65
CA ASP A 89 45.41 13.77 12.54
C ASP A 89 44.81 14.21 11.18
N PRO A 90 45.57 14.95 10.35
CA PRO A 90 45.14 15.38 9.02
C PRO A 90 44.85 14.22 8.05
N ASN A 91 45.41 13.03 8.32
CA ASN A 91 45.22 11.83 7.51
C ASN A 91 43.99 11.01 7.94
N LYS A 92 43.24 11.50 8.92
CA LYS A 92 41.93 10.93 9.31
C LYS A 92 40.85 11.96 9.12
N SER A 93 39.73 11.51 8.58
CA SER A 93 38.55 12.33 8.40
C SER A 93 37.32 11.62 8.96
N TYR A 94 36.27 12.39 9.25
CA TYR A 94 34.99 11.86 9.74
C TYR A 94 33.83 12.54 9.04
N ALA A 95 32.76 11.77 8.83
CA ALA A 95 31.50 12.26 8.33
C ALA A 95 30.76 13.03 9.43
N CYS A 96 30.34 14.26 9.13
CA CYS A 96 29.54 15.04 10.03
C CYS A 96 28.06 14.68 9.90
N LEU A 97 27.51 14.06 10.95
CA LEU A 97 26.10 13.72 11.02
C LEU A 97 25.32 14.90 11.62
N SER A 98 24.45 15.52 10.83
CA SER A 98 23.62 16.64 11.27
C SER A 98 22.49 16.18 12.21
N PRO A 99 21.94 17.09 13.04
CA PRO A 99 20.76 16.78 13.85
C PRO A 99 19.58 16.21 13.06
N GLU A 100 19.35 16.75 11.87
CA GLU A 100 18.27 16.32 10.96
C GLU A 100 18.49 14.88 10.48
N LEU A 101 19.72 14.52 10.13
CA LEU A 101 20.06 13.16 9.70
C LEU A 101 19.96 12.15 10.85
N VAL A 102 20.47 12.51 12.04
CA VAL A 102 20.46 11.63 13.21
C VAL A 102 19.03 11.39 13.71
N ALA A 103 18.12 12.35 13.53
CA ALA A 103 16.69 12.15 13.85
C ALA A 103 16.07 10.99 13.03
N GLN A 104 16.58 10.73 11.82
CA GLN A 104 16.14 9.63 10.95
C GLN A 104 16.74 8.26 11.34
N PHE A 105 17.67 8.22 12.30
CA PHE A 105 18.26 6.94 12.71
C PHE A 105 17.27 6.06 13.49
N GLY A 106 16.21 6.65 14.05
CA GLY A 106 15.27 5.93 14.91
C GLY A 106 15.87 5.58 16.26
N LEU A 107 16.58 6.52 16.89
CA LEU A 107 17.12 6.34 18.23
C LEU A 107 16.00 6.42 19.28
N LYS A 108 16.10 5.62 20.34
CA LYS A 108 15.18 5.74 21.49
C LYS A 108 15.27 7.14 22.11
N GLU A 109 14.14 7.65 22.58
CA GLU A 109 14.02 9.02 23.09
C GLU A 109 14.99 9.34 24.24
N ASP A 110 15.25 8.38 25.12
CA ASP A 110 16.21 8.51 26.22
C ASP A 110 17.66 8.62 25.74
N ILE A 111 18.00 7.96 24.64
CA ILE A 111 19.32 8.08 23.99
C ILE A 111 19.42 9.40 23.23
N ALA A 112 18.39 9.75 22.45
CA ALA A 112 18.35 10.96 21.63
C ALA A 112 18.50 12.25 22.47
N LYS A 113 17.89 12.30 23.66
CA LYS A 113 18.00 13.45 24.59
C LYS A 113 19.39 13.65 25.18
N ASN A 114 20.21 12.60 25.21
CA ASN A 114 21.55 12.63 25.81
C ASN A 114 22.67 12.84 24.78
N LEU A 115 22.33 13.06 23.51
CA LEU A 115 23.31 13.34 22.46
C LEU A 115 23.98 14.71 22.67
N GLN A 116 25.28 14.76 22.45
CA GLN A 116 26.03 16.02 22.43
C GLN A 116 26.44 16.37 21.01
N TRP A 117 26.41 17.67 20.73
CA TRP A 117 26.72 18.23 19.43
C TRP A 117 28.01 19.05 19.51
N ILE A 118 28.90 18.84 18.55
CA ILE A 118 30.11 19.63 18.33
C ILE A 118 29.89 20.61 17.17
N ARG A 119 30.84 21.54 16.96
CA ARG A 119 30.78 22.57 15.91
C ARG A 119 29.46 23.35 15.92
N ASP A 120 29.24 24.10 16.99
CA ASP A 120 28.08 24.98 17.17
C ASP A 120 26.71 24.28 17.00
N GLY A 121 26.64 23.00 17.35
CA GLY A 121 25.38 22.24 17.32
C GLY A 121 25.11 21.50 16.01
N GLN A 122 26.02 21.56 15.03
CA GLN A 122 25.77 21.06 13.68
C GLN A 122 26.22 19.61 13.45
N CYS A 123 27.01 19.04 14.37
CA CYS A 123 27.67 17.76 14.14
C CYS A 123 27.58 16.85 15.36
N LEU A 124 27.19 15.59 15.17
CA LEU A 124 27.09 14.63 16.27
C LEU A 124 28.47 14.26 16.85
N ASN A 125 28.58 14.25 18.18
CA ASN A 125 29.70 13.60 18.86
C ASN A 125 29.48 12.08 18.94
N THR A 126 30.06 11.35 18.00
CA THR A 126 29.87 9.88 17.85
C THR A 126 30.46 9.07 19.00
N ALA A 127 31.35 9.65 19.83
CA ALA A 127 31.93 8.98 20.99
C ALA A 127 30.91 8.57 22.06
N LEU A 128 29.71 9.17 22.07
CA LEU A 128 28.63 8.86 23.01
C LEU A 128 27.80 7.64 22.60
N LEU A 129 27.81 7.26 21.33
CA LEU A 129 27.13 6.06 20.82
C LEU A 129 28.15 4.94 20.64
N ALA A 130 28.63 4.39 21.75
CA ALA A 130 29.65 3.35 21.76
C ALA A 130 29.25 2.15 20.86
N GLY A 131 30.16 1.71 19.99
CA GLY A 131 29.90 0.63 19.03
C GLY A 131 29.22 1.08 17.74
N THR A 132 29.03 2.39 17.54
CA THR A 132 28.59 2.92 16.24
C THR A 132 29.78 3.00 15.28
N GLU A 133 29.63 2.46 14.08
CA GLU A 133 30.63 2.54 13.01
C GLU A 133 30.08 3.36 11.84
N ILE A 134 30.90 4.24 11.29
CA ILE A 134 30.55 5.08 10.15
C ILE A 134 31.62 4.89 9.07
N SER A 135 31.20 4.57 7.86
CA SER A 135 32.09 4.40 6.71
C SER A 135 31.46 4.98 5.46
N GLY A 136 32.24 5.73 4.68
CA GLY A 136 31.84 6.23 3.37
C GLY A 136 32.26 5.26 2.27
N ASP A 137 31.34 4.92 1.37
CA ASP A 137 31.62 4.25 0.10
C ASP A 137 31.30 5.22 -1.04
N LEU A 138 32.31 5.97 -1.47
CA LEU A 138 32.17 6.93 -2.56
C LEU A 138 31.94 6.25 -3.92
N GLY A 139 32.33 4.98 -4.09
CA GLY A 139 32.09 4.23 -5.33
C GLY A 139 30.62 3.92 -5.55
N GLN A 140 29.86 3.80 -4.46
CA GLN A 140 28.40 3.63 -4.47
C GLN A 140 27.64 4.91 -4.08
N SER A 141 28.35 6.03 -3.89
CA SER A 141 27.80 7.28 -3.35
C SER A 141 26.98 7.07 -2.07
N ALA A 142 27.51 6.27 -1.14
CA ALA A 142 26.82 5.84 0.07
C ALA A 142 27.58 6.14 1.36
N LEU A 143 26.86 6.38 2.45
CA LEU A 143 27.37 6.45 3.80
C LEU A 143 26.74 5.32 4.63
N LEU A 144 27.55 4.35 5.04
CA LEU A 144 27.12 3.22 5.86
C LEU A 144 27.30 3.56 7.34
N VAL A 145 26.21 3.55 8.08
CA VAL A 145 26.15 3.81 9.52
C VAL A 145 25.63 2.56 10.22
N SER A 146 26.45 1.93 11.04
CA SER A 146 26.07 0.78 11.86
C SER A 146 25.84 1.25 13.29
N VAL A 147 24.61 1.19 13.80
CA VAL A 147 24.24 1.61 15.16
C VAL A 147 23.78 0.38 15.95
N PRO A 148 24.27 0.16 17.19
CA PRO A 148 23.80 -0.94 18.03
C PRO A 148 22.28 -0.91 18.22
N GLN A 149 21.62 -2.06 17.98
CA GLN A 149 20.15 -2.20 18.08
C GLN A 149 19.60 -1.81 19.47
N ALA A 150 20.40 -1.92 20.52
CA ALA A 150 20.01 -1.51 21.87
C ALA A 150 19.62 -0.02 21.98
N TYR A 151 20.20 0.83 21.13
CA TYR A 151 19.94 2.28 21.09
C TYR A 151 18.81 2.66 20.14
N LEU A 152 18.44 1.76 19.24
CA LEU A 152 17.41 1.99 18.25
C LEU A 152 16.04 1.61 18.79
N GLU A 153 15.03 2.33 18.31
CA GLU A 153 13.65 1.86 18.35
C GLU A 153 13.55 0.55 17.55
N TYR A 154 12.47 -0.21 17.79
CA TYR A 154 12.21 -1.38 16.96
C TYR A 154 12.18 -0.95 15.49
N THR A 155 12.78 -1.73 14.60
CA THR A 155 12.74 -1.52 13.15
C THR A 155 12.65 -2.89 12.50
N ASP A 156 11.95 -2.96 11.37
CA ASP A 156 11.82 -4.17 10.57
C ASP A 156 12.20 -3.86 9.12
N SER A 157 12.36 -4.88 8.26
CA SER A 157 12.54 -4.67 6.83
C SER A 157 11.34 -3.97 6.19
N GLU A 158 10.13 -4.20 6.71
CA GLU A 158 8.87 -3.71 6.15
C GLU A 158 8.20 -2.63 7.02
N TRP A 159 8.79 -2.28 8.17
CA TRP A 159 8.21 -1.31 9.11
C TRP A 159 9.26 -0.32 9.62
N ASP A 160 8.89 0.97 9.55
CA ASP A 160 9.71 2.08 9.99
C ASP A 160 9.21 2.68 11.32
N PRO A 161 10.12 3.14 12.19
CA PRO A 161 9.77 3.74 13.46
C PRO A 161 9.08 5.10 13.26
N PRO A 162 8.33 5.60 14.27
CA PRO A 162 7.55 6.83 14.16
C PRO A 162 8.35 8.08 13.76
N SER A 163 9.64 8.11 14.07
CA SER A 163 10.57 9.17 13.68
C SER A 163 10.77 9.32 12.16
N ARG A 164 10.47 8.28 11.38
CA ARG A 164 10.58 8.27 9.91
C ARG A 164 9.27 8.45 9.17
N TRP A 165 8.16 8.63 9.90
CA TRP A 165 6.86 8.80 9.26
C TRP A 165 6.73 10.21 8.68
N ASP A 166 6.34 10.25 7.41
CA ASP A 166 6.13 11.47 6.63
C ASP A 166 4.63 11.82 6.67
N ASP A 167 4.32 13.03 7.16
CA ASP A 167 2.96 13.58 7.20
C ASP A 167 2.48 14.03 5.81
N GLY A 168 3.31 13.94 4.79
CA GLY A 168 2.99 14.32 3.42
C GLY A 168 2.81 15.82 3.24
N ILE A 169 2.39 16.19 2.04
CA ILE A 169 2.20 17.57 1.62
C ILE A 169 0.71 17.98 1.65
N PRO A 170 0.42 19.28 1.79
CA PRO A 170 -0.94 19.78 1.66
C PRO A 170 -1.52 19.55 0.25
N GLY A 171 -2.81 19.22 0.20
CA GLY A 171 -3.49 18.94 -1.06
C GLY A 171 -4.99 18.74 -0.91
N LEU A 172 -5.67 18.70 -2.05
CA LEU A 172 -7.09 18.40 -2.21
C LEU A 172 -7.26 16.99 -2.77
N ILE A 173 -8.27 16.29 -2.28
CA ILE A 173 -8.62 14.92 -2.65
C ILE A 173 -10.10 14.90 -3.04
N ALA A 174 -10.44 14.18 -4.10
CA ALA A 174 -11.80 13.84 -4.47
C ALA A 174 -11.82 12.44 -5.08
N ASP A 175 -12.28 11.46 -4.32
CA ASP A 175 -12.40 10.06 -4.72
C ASP A 175 -13.87 9.72 -4.96
N TYR A 176 -14.16 8.84 -5.92
CA TYR A 176 -15.50 8.45 -6.34
C TYR A 176 -15.59 6.97 -6.75
N SER A 177 -16.75 6.38 -6.52
CA SER A 177 -17.17 5.08 -7.03
C SER A 177 -18.60 5.28 -7.53
N ILE A 178 -18.83 5.00 -8.81
CA ILE A 178 -20.11 5.21 -9.47
C ILE A 178 -20.49 3.91 -10.16
N ASN A 179 -21.67 3.39 -9.84
CA ASN A 179 -22.26 2.22 -10.47
C ASN A 179 -23.52 2.65 -11.22
N ALA A 180 -23.65 2.25 -12.48
CA ALA A 180 -24.85 2.47 -13.26
C ALA A 180 -25.26 1.16 -13.94
N GLN A 181 -26.52 0.80 -13.84
CA GLN A 181 -27.09 -0.39 -14.46
C GLN A 181 -28.44 -0.08 -15.09
N THR A 182 -28.70 -0.73 -16.23
CA THR A 182 -30.00 -0.70 -16.90
C THR A 182 -30.46 -2.12 -17.13
N ARG A 183 -31.74 -2.34 -16.90
CA ARG A 183 -32.38 -3.64 -17.03
C ARG A 183 -33.71 -3.49 -17.72
N HIS A 184 -33.89 -4.30 -18.76
CA HIS A 184 -35.12 -4.41 -19.51
C HIS A 184 -35.71 -5.80 -19.26
N GLU A 185 -36.88 -5.86 -18.64
CA GLU A 185 -37.60 -7.10 -18.37
C GLU A 185 -38.59 -7.43 -19.48
N ASN A 186 -38.67 -8.70 -19.87
CA ASN A 186 -39.63 -9.17 -20.85
C ASN A 186 -40.96 -9.50 -20.18
N GLY A 187 -41.90 -8.54 -20.18
CA GLY A 187 -43.20 -8.68 -19.51
C GLY A 187 -43.24 -8.18 -18.07
N GLY A 188 -42.25 -7.36 -17.68
CA GLY A 188 -42.17 -6.68 -16.38
C GLY A 188 -41.69 -5.23 -16.54
N ASP A 189 -41.19 -4.63 -15.46
CA ASP A 189 -40.82 -3.22 -15.42
C ASP A 189 -39.35 -3.01 -15.86
N ASP A 190 -39.10 -1.92 -16.56
CA ASP A 190 -37.75 -1.49 -16.91
C ASP A 190 -37.15 -0.70 -15.75
N THR A 191 -35.95 -1.06 -15.31
CA THR A 191 -35.25 -0.36 -14.22
C THR A 191 -33.93 0.24 -14.70
N ASN A 192 -33.71 1.49 -14.31
CA ASN A 192 -32.43 2.17 -14.45
C ASN A 192 -31.98 2.62 -13.07
N ASP A 193 -30.78 2.20 -12.67
CA ASP A 193 -30.22 2.46 -11.37
C ASP A 193 -28.84 3.10 -11.53
N ILE A 194 -28.60 4.18 -10.79
CA ILE A 194 -27.33 4.90 -10.73
C ILE A 194 -27.06 5.18 -9.25
N SER A 195 -26.12 4.46 -8.68
CA SER A 195 -25.60 4.70 -7.34
C SER A 195 -24.18 5.26 -7.40
N GLY A 196 -23.78 5.95 -6.34
CA GLY A 196 -22.39 6.34 -6.19
C GLY A 196 -22.07 6.85 -4.81
N ASN A 197 -20.83 6.62 -4.40
CA ASN A 197 -20.29 7.11 -3.15
C ASN A 197 -18.89 7.69 -3.38
N GLY A 198 -18.41 8.48 -2.43
CA GLY A 198 -17.09 9.08 -2.55
C GLY A 198 -16.66 9.86 -1.33
N THR A 199 -15.41 10.31 -1.37
CA THR A 199 -14.80 11.08 -0.30
C THR A 199 -14.08 12.29 -0.88
N VAL A 200 -14.42 13.48 -0.40
CA VAL A 200 -13.66 14.70 -0.68
C VAL A 200 -12.84 15.06 0.55
N GLY A 201 -11.67 15.68 0.36
CA GLY A 201 -10.76 15.91 1.45
C GLY A 201 -9.75 17.02 1.23
N VAL A 202 -9.22 17.52 2.35
CA VAL A 202 -8.11 18.47 2.38
C VAL A 202 -7.08 17.97 3.39
N ASN A 203 -5.81 18.00 2.99
CA ASN A 203 -4.68 17.75 3.88
C ASN A 203 -3.98 19.07 4.23
N VAL A 204 -3.73 19.32 5.52
CA VAL A 204 -2.99 20.49 5.99
C VAL A 204 -2.03 20.05 7.12
N GLY A 205 -0.75 19.91 6.80
CA GLY A 205 0.23 19.34 7.73
C GLY A 205 -0.19 17.91 8.14
N PRO A 206 -0.21 17.55 9.44
CA PRO A 206 -0.67 16.24 9.92
C PRO A 206 -2.19 16.09 9.97
N TRP A 207 -2.96 17.14 9.71
CA TRP A 207 -4.43 17.08 9.75
C TRP A 207 -4.98 16.58 8.42
N ARG A 208 -5.91 15.63 8.51
CA ARG A 208 -6.71 15.12 7.41
C ARG A 208 -8.14 15.55 7.66
N LEU A 209 -8.74 16.29 6.75
CA LEU A 209 -10.16 16.64 6.76
C LEU A 209 -10.83 15.88 5.64
N ARG A 210 -11.99 15.27 5.91
CA ARG A 210 -12.76 14.49 4.93
C ARG A 210 -14.25 14.76 5.07
N ALA A 211 -14.94 14.66 3.94
CA ALA A 211 -16.37 14.59 3.86
C ALA A 211 -16.76 13.44 2.92
N ASP A 212 -17.53 12.49 3.43
CA ASP A 212 -17.97 11.30 2.71
C ASP A 212 -19.39 11.57 2.16
N TRP A 213 -19.65 11.25 0.90
CA TRP A 213 -20.95 11.42 0.25
C TRP A 213 -21.44 10.11 -0.34
N GLN A 214 -22.76 9.94 -0.41
CA GLN A 214 -23.42 8.84 -1.10
C GLN A 214 -24.68 9.32 -1.82
N SER A 215 -25.02 8.66 -2.92
CA SER A 215 -26.15 9.00 -3.77
C SER A 215 -26.71 7.74 -4.41
N ASP A 216 -28.03 7.73 -4.56
CA ASP A 216 -28.79 6.66 -5.17
C ASP A 216 -29.89 7.27 -6.05
N TYR A 217 -30.04 6.75 -7.27
CA TYR A 217 -31.06 7.17 -8.22
C TYR A 217 -31.60 5.93 -8.94
N GLN A 218 -32.85 5.59 -8.64
CA GLN A 218 -33.55 4.47 -9.28
C GLN A 218 -34.81 4.98 -9.99
N HIS A 219 -34.95 4.62 -11.26
CA HIS A 219 -36.13 4.91 -12.06
C HIS A 219 -36.71 3.61 -12.59
N THR A 220 -37.97 3.34 -12.24
CA THR A 220 -38.72 2.16 -12.68
C THR A 220 -39.84 2.61 -13.60
N ARG A 221 -39.87 2.03 -14.80
CA ARG A 221 -40.92 2.28 -15.79
C ARG A 221 -41.72 1.00 -15.96
N SER A 222 -43.01 1.07 -15.63
CA SER A 222 -43.89 -0.06 -15.90
C SER A 222 -44.25 -0.18 -17.38
N ASN A 223 -44.26 -1.41 -17.87
CA ASN A 223 -44.66 -1.78 -19.22
C ASN A 223 -46.02 -2.50 -19.25
N ASP A 224 -46.79 -2.48 -18.15
CA ASP A 224 -48.11 -3.11 -18.10
C ASP A 224 -49.17 -2.26 -18.85
N ASP A 225 -49.99 -2.92 -19.69
CA ASP A 225 -50.98 -2.30 -20.58
C ASP A 225 -52.28 -1.86 -19.83
N GLY A 226 -52.27 -1.92 -18.49
CA GLY A 226 -53.44 -1.74 -17.62
C GLY A 226 -53.49 -0.40 -16.88
N ASP A 227 -54.08 0.63 -17.51
CA ASP A 227 -54.72 1.87 -16.97
C ASP A 227 -54.13 2.62 -15.74
N THR A 228 -52.93 2.28 -15.28
CA THR A 228 -52.24 2.95 -14.16
C THR A 228 -50.75 3.08 -14.48
N ASP A 229 -50.35 4.24 -15.03
CA ASP A 229 -48.94 4.65 -15.19
C ASP A 229 -48.29 4.81 -13.80
N ASP A 230 -47.82 3.72 -13.17
CA ASP A 230 -47.10 3.76 -11.89
C ASP A 230 -45.58 3.82 -12.13
N SER A 231 -45.12 4.87 -12.80
CA SER A 231 -43.68 5.13 -12.93
C SER A 231 -43.13 5.73 -11.63
N GLY A 232 -42.30 4.97 -10.92
CA GLY A 232 -41.64 5.41 -9.68
C GLY A 232 -40.26 5.98 -9.93
N THR A 233 -39.91 7.08 -9.26
CA THR A 233 -38.53 7.59 -9.23
C THR A 233 -38.11 7.81 -7.79
N GLN A 234 -37.05 7.14 -7.37
CA GLN A 234 -36.40 7.32 -6.08
C GLN A 234 -35.07 8.05 -6.31
N LYS A 235 -34.83 9.10 -5.52
CA LYS A 235 -33.60 9.89 -5.58
C LYS A 235 -33.18 10.25 -4.16
N ASN A 236 -32.01 9.76 -3.74
CA ASN A 236 -31.35 10.20 -2.53
C ASN A 236 -29.94 10.74 -2.84
N TRP A 237 -29.57 11.79 -2.13
CA TRP A 237 -28.20 12.30 -2.10
C TRP A 237 -27.95 12.88 -0.72
N GLU A 238 -26.81 12.51 -0.13
CA GLU A 238 -26.46 12.95 1.21
C GLU A 238 -24.95 12.93 1.45
N TRP A 239 -24.53 13.75 2.42
CA TRP A 239 -23.16 13.75 2.93
C TRP A 239 -23.08 12.90 4.19
N SER A 240 -22.83 11.61 4.05
CA SER A 240 -22.83 10.66 5.18
C SER A 240 -21.95 11.02 6.40
N ARG A 241 -20.85 11.78 6.22
CA ARG A 241 -19.94 12.09 7.34
C ARG A 241 -19.06 13.32 7.11
N TYR A 242 -18.84 14.11 8.16
CA TYR A 242 -17.81 15.18 8.20
C TYR A 242 -16.85 14.99 9.36
N TYR A 243 -15.56 14.82 9.07
CA TYR A 243 -14.60 14.44 10.10
C TYR A 243 -13.19 14.91 9.79
N ALA A 244 -12.40 14.99 10.86
CA ALA A 244 -10.98 15.30 10.78
C ALA A 244 -10.20 14.40 11.74
N TRP A 245 -9.02 13.96 11.33
CA TRP A 245 -8.13 13.23 12.21
C TRP A 245 -6.68 13.65 12.04
N ARG A 246 -5.87 13.25 13.03
CA ARG A 246 -4.41 13.32 13.01
C ARG A 246 -3.80 12.19 13.81
N ALA A 247 -2.65 11.71 13.36
CA ALA A 247 -1.81 10.80 14.12
C ALA A 247 -1.21 11.51 15.36
N LEU A 248 -1.06 10.78 16.46
CA LEU A 248 -0.34 11.16 17.67
C LEU A 248 0.74 10.10 17.97
N PRO A 249 1.88 10.15 17.27
CA PRO A 249 2.88 9.07 17.32
C PRO A 249 3.45 8.82 18.72
N SER A 250 3.62 9.86 19.55
CA SER A 250 4.10 9.75 20.93
C SER A 250 3.16 8.95 21.85
N LEU A 251 1.88 8.91 21.50
CA LEU A 251 0.85 8.15 22.21
C LEU A 251 0.48 6.85 21.50
N LYS A 252 1.04 6.60 20.30
CA LYS A 252 0.62 5.51 19.40
C LYS A 252 -0.89 5.50 19.18
N ALA A 253 -1.46 6.70 19.03
CA ALA A 253 -2.90 6.91 18.98
C ALA A 253 -3.28 7.84 17.84
N LYS A 254 -4.56 7.81 17.46
CA LYS A 254 -5.21 8.73 16.54
C LYS A 254 -6.18 9.61 17.30
N LEU A 255 -6.16 10.91 17.02
CA LEU A 255 -7.20 11.85 17.45
C LEU A 255 -8.17 12.04 16.29
N SER A 256 -9.44 11.72 16.49
CA SER A 256 -10.53 11.97 15.54
C SER A 256 -11.49 13.00 16.13
N LEU A 257 -12.00 13.89 15.27
CA LEU A 257 -12.94 14.97 15.60
C LEU A 257 -14.03 15.04 14.52
N GLY A 258 -15.25 15.36 14.92
CA GLY A 258 -16.40 15.46 14.01
C GLY A 258 -17.31 14.24 14.13
N GLU A 259 -17.96 13.90 13.03
CA GLU A 259 -18.88 12.77 12.94
C GLU A 259 -18.09 11.48 12.75
N ASP A 260 -18.31 10.49 13.59
CA ASP A 260 -17.63 9.20 13.51
C ASP A 260 -18.49 8.09 14.12
N TYR A 261 -18.00 6.85 14.06
CA TYR A 261 -18.62 5.70 14.68
C TYR A 261 -17.84 5.25 15.90
N LEU A 262 -18.53 4.83 16.95
CA LEU A 262 -17.88 4.24 18.11
C LEU A 262 -17.27 2.90 17.70
N ASN A 263 -15.97 2.89 17.45
CA ASN A 263 -15.20 1.68 17.19
C ASN A 263 -14.67 1.08 18.51
N SER A 264 -15.44 0.18 19.11
CA SER A 264 -15.12 -0.47 20.39
C SER A 264 -14.98 -1.98 20.19
N ASP A 265 -14.04 -2.60 20.92
CA ASP A 265 -13.87 -4.06 20.91
C ASP A 265 -14.81 -4.76 21.92
N ILE A 266 -15.47 -3.97 22.77
CA ILE A 266 -16.27 -4.43 23.90
C ILE A 266 -17.74 -4.06 23.72
N PHE A 267 -18.03 -2.83 23.34
CA PHE A 267 -19.36 -2.29 23.17
C PHE A 267 -19.75 -2.25 21.69
N ASP A 268 -21.03 -2.45 21.41
CA ASP A 268 -21.55 -2.33 20.05
C ASP A 268 -21.49 -0.86 19.60
N GLY A 269 -21.10 -0.64 18.35
CA GLY A 269 -20.88 0.71 17.83
C GLY A 269 -22.18 1.47 17.54
N PHE A 270 -22.07 2.79 17.47
CA PHE A 270 -23.13 3.71 17.04
C PHE A 270 -22.52 5.00 16.47
N SER A 271 -23.27 5.73 15.65
CA SER A 271 -22.86 7.01 15.09
C SER A 271 -22.92 8.13 16.12
N TYR A 272 -21.91 9.00 16.14
CA TYR A 272 -21.85 10.16 17.01
C TYR A 272 -21.14 11.34 16.36
N ILE A 273 -21.36 12.53 16.90
CA ILE A 273 -20.55 13.72 16.64
C ILE A 273 -19.79 14.12 17.91
N GLY A 274 -18.47 14.24 17.83
CA GLY A 274 -17.65 14.52 19.00
C GLY A 274 -16.15 14.39 18.74
N GLY A 275 -15.45 13.81 19.71
CA GLY A 275 -14.02 13.56 19.62
C GLY A 275 -13.62 12.25 20.27
N SER A 276 -12.62 11.59 19.69
CA SER A 276 -12.05 10.35 20.22
C SER A 276 -10.54 10.33 20.14
N ILE A 277 -9.92 9.66 21.09
CA ILE A 277 -8.50 9.29 21.07
C ILE A 277 -8.43 7.78 21.20
N SER A 278 -7.96 7.11 20.16
CA SER A 278 -7.86 5.65 20.11
C SER A 278 -6.44 5.22 19.77
N THR A 279 -5.92 4.20 20.44
CA THR A 279 -4.67 3.54 20.00
C THR A 279 -4.88 2.95 18.62
N ASP A 280 -3.96 3.24 17.70
CA ASP A 280 -4.06 2.79 16.31
C ASP A 280 -3.14 1.58 16.09
N ASP A 281 -3.72 0.48 15.63
CA ASP A 281 -3.00 -0.78 15.41
C ASP A 281 -2.10 -0.73 14.18
N GLN A 282 -2.45 0.10 13.21
CA GLN A 282 -1.63 0.30 12.04
C GLN A 282 -0.31 1.02 12.38
N MET A 283 -0.23 1.69 13.54
CA MET A 283 1.02 2.23 14.06
C MET A 283 1.95 1.17 14.66
N LEU A 284 1.48 -0.07 14.84
CA LEU A 284 2.30 -1.17 15.36
C LEU A 284 3.00 -1.91 14.21
N PRO A 285 4.13 -2.58 14.48
CA PRO A 285 4.76 -3.48 13.51
C PRO A 285 3.78 -4.58 13.05
N PRO A 286 3.88 -5.06 11.79
CA PRO A 286 2.90 -5.99 11.19
C PRO A 286 2.68 -7.27 12.02
N ASN A 287 3.75 -7.81 12.59
CA ASN A 287 3.72 -8.99 13.47
C ASN A 287 2.94 -8.79 14.79
N LEU A 288 2.44 -7.56 15.05
CA LEU A 288 1.67 -7.17 16.23
C LEU A 288 0.21 -6.80 15.89
N ARG A 289 -0.19 -6.84 14.62
CA ARG A 289 -1.51 -6.38 14.17
C ARG A 289 -2.58 -7.48 14.25
N GLY A 290 -3.83 -7.05 14.27
CA GLY A 290 -5.02 -7.91 14.33
C GLY A 290 -5.45 -8.48 12.98
N TYR A 291 -6.61 -9.15 12.98
CA TYR A 291 -7.25 -9.77 11.83
C TYR A 291 -8.26 -8.82 11.18
N ALA A 292 -8.33 -8.80 9.84
CA ALA A 292 -9.34 -8.09 9.06
C ALA A 292 -10.44 -9.07 8.60
N PRO A 293 -11.73 -8.71 8.68
CA PRO A 293 -12.82 -9.59 8.27
C PRO A 293 -12.88 -9.73 6.74
N ASP A 294 -12.95 -10.96 6.25
CA ASP A 294 -13.27 -11.24 4.86
C ASP A 294 -14.79 -11.43 4.69
N ILE A 295 -15.38 -10.78 3.67
CA ILE A 295 -16.75 -11.06 3.25
C ILE A 295 -16.71 -12.05 2.10
N SER A 296 -17.46 -13.14 2.19
CA SER A 296 -17.58 -14.13 1.12
C SER A 296 -19.05 -14.43 0.81
N GLY A 297 -19.33 -14.69 -0.46
CA GLY A 297 -20.68 -14.89 -0.98
C GLY A 297 -20.67 -15.69 -2.28
N VAL A 298 -21.85 -16.07 -2.77
CA VAL A 298 -22.04 -16.66 -4.10
C VAL A 298 -23.08 -15.84 -4.85
N ALA A 299 -22.69 -15.26 -5.97
CA ALA A 299 -23.60 -14.56 -6.87
C ALA A 299 -24.11 -15.54 -7.95
N HIS A 300 -25.41 -15.52 -8.22
CA HIS A 300 -26.06 -16.34 -9.25
C HIS A 300 -25.76 -15.85 -10.65
N THR A 301 -25.72 -14.53 -10.80
CA THR A 301 -25.46 -13.78 -12.03
C THR A 301 -24.32 -12.79 -11.77
N THR A 302 -23.92 -12.00 -12.77
CA THR A 302 -23.16 -10.79 -12.47
C THR A 302 -23.97 -9.97 -11.45
N ALA A 303 -23.39 -9.47 -10.36
CA ALA A 303 -24.17 -8.86 -9.28
C ALA A 303 -23.51 -7.58 -8.73
N LYS A 304 -24.33 -6.66 -8.21
CA LYS A 304 -23.87 -5.50 -7.43
C LYS A 304 -23.81 -5.92 -5.96
N VAL A 305 -22.62 -5.88 -5.37
CA VAL A 305 -22.42 -6.18 -3.95
C VAL A 305 -22.25 -4.88 -3.19
N THR A 306 -23.21 -4.57 -2.33
CA THR A 306 -23.17 -3.39 -1.46
C THR A 306 -22.98 -3.87 -0.01
N VAL A 307 -21.91 -3.40 0.61
CA VAL A 307 -21.61 -3.64 2.03
C VAL A 307 -21.92 -2.36 2.79
N THR A 308 -22.85 -2.47 3.74
CA THR A 308 -23.23 -1.35 4.59
C THR A 308 -22.91 -1.63 6.05
N GLN A 309 -22.54 -0.57 6.76
CA GLN A 309 -22.32 -0.59 8.20
C GLN A 309 -23.12 0.55 8.80
N MET A 310 -24.12 0.21 9.62
CA MET A 310 -25.05 1.19 10.18
C MET A 310 -25.58 2.13 9.10
N GLY A 311 -26.16 1.58 8.02
CA GLY A 311 -26.81 2.31 6.93
C GLY A 311 -25.89 3.03 5.94
N ARG A 312 -24.59 3.15 6.22
CA ARG A 312 -23.62 3.77 5.31
C ARG A 312 -23.00 2.72 4.39
N VAL A 313 -22.92 3.01 3.10
CA VAL A 313 -22.16 2.19 2.14
C VAL A 313 -20.67 2.36 2.40
N ILE A 314 -20.01 1.30 2.88
CA ILE A 314 -18.56 1.28 3.11
C ILE A 314 -17.80 0.69 1.93
N TYR A 315 -18.48 -0.14 1.13
CA TYR A 315 -17.91 -0.77 -0.06
C TYR A 315 -19.04 -1.11 -1.03
N GLU A 316 -18.83 -0.81 -2.32
CA GLU A 316 -19.76 -1.16 -3.38
C GLU A 316 -18.99 -1.50 -4.66
N THR A 317 -19.26 -2.68 -5.22
CA THR A 317 -18.59 -3.13 -6.44
C THR A 317 -19.46 -4.08 -7.26
N GLN A 318 -19.12 -4.26 -8.53
CA GLN A 318 -19.73 -5.28 -9.39
C GLN A 318 -18.85 -6.54 -9.44
N VAL A 319 -19.46 -7.69 -9.18
CA VAL A 319 -18.78 -9.00 -9.19
C VAL A 319 -19.33 -9.89 -10.33
N PRO A 320 -18.50 -10.75 -10.94
CA PRO A 320 -18.97 -11.74 -11.91
C PRO A 320 -19.78 -12.85 -11.24
N ALA A 321 -20.54 -13.62 -12.03
CA ALA A 321 -21.29 -14.77 -11.54
C ALA A 321 -20.37 -15.83 -10.90
N GLY A 322 -20.74 -16.30 -9.71
CA GLY A 322 -20.01 -17.31 -8.94
C GLY A 322 -19.58 -16.87 -7.53
N PRO A 323 -18.75 -17.69 -6.85
CA PRO A 323 -18.24 -17.36 -5.53
C PRO A 323 -17.30 -16.17 -5.60
N PHE A 324 -17.49 -15.23 -4.69
CA PHE A 324 -16.62 -14.07 -4.54
C PHE A 324 -16.14 -13.94 -3.09
N ARG A 325 -15.03 -13.24 -2.93
CA ARG A 325 -14.47 -12.87 -1.64
C ARG A 325 -13.95 -11.44 -1.73
N ILE A 326 -14.42 -10.59 -0.82
CA ILE A 326 -13.99 -9.21 -0.67
C ILE A 326 -13.05 -9.18 0.53
N GLN A 327 -11.79 -8.87 0.29
CA GLN A 327 -10.73 -8.79 1.31
C GLN A 327 -10.31 -7.35 1.61
N ASP A 328 -10.77 -6.39 0.79
CA ASP A 328 -10.31 -5.00 0.80
C ASP A 328 -11.10 -4.12 1.79
N ILE A 329 -11.74 -4.74 2.78
CA ILE A 329 -12.42 -4.00 3.85
C ILE A 329 -11.38 -3.63 4.88
N GLY A 330 -11.20 -2.34 5.12
CA GLY A 330 -10.15 -1.84 6.01
C GLY A 330 -10.23 -2.43 7.43
N ASP A 331 -9.05 -2.70 8.02
CA ASP A 331 -8.86 -3.31 9.34
C ASP A 331 -9.55 -2.58 10.52
N SER A 332 -10.05 -1.36 10.29
CA SER A 332 -10.75 -0.55 11.28
C SER A 332 -12.26 -0.82 11.34
N VAL A 333 -12.81 -1.62 10.42
CA VAL A 333 -14.25 -1.93 10.36
C VAL A 333 -14.61 -2.97 11.42
N SER A 334 -15.50 -2.60 12.34
CA SER A 334 -15.97 -3.44 13.46
C SER A 334 -17.50 -3.42 13.63
N GLY A 335 -18.09 -4.45 14.26
CA GLY A 335 -19.53 -4.59 14.45
C GLY A 335 -20.23 -5.46 13.39
N THR A 336 -21.52 -5.23 13.16
CA THR A 336 -22.31 -5.99 12.18
C THR A 336 -22.27 -5.29 10.83
N LEU A 337 -21.87 -6.01 9.79
CA LEU A 337 -21.92 -5.60 8.40
C LEU A 337 -23.12 -6.22 7.73
N HIS A 338 -23.91 -5.40 7.08
CA HIS A 338 -25.05 -5.84 6.30
C HIS A 338 -24.63 -5.94 4.83
N VAL A 339 -24.65 -7.15 4.29
CA VAL A 339 -24.26 -7.45 2.92
C VAL A 339 -25.51 -7.65 2.09
N ARG A 340 -25.64 -6.84 1.04
CA ARG A 340 -26.72 -6.92 0.06
C ARG A 340 -26.13 -7.25 -1.32
N ILE A 341 -26.54 -8.37 -1.89
CA ILE A 341 -26.16 -8.82 -3.23
C ILE A 341 -27.39 -8.63 -4.12
N GLU A 342 -27.32 -7.65 -5.00
CA GLU A 342 -28.36 -7.38 -5.98
C GLU A 342 -27.99 -8.04 -7.30
N GLU A 343 -28.68 -9.13 -7.62
CA GLU A 343 -28.51 -9.90 -8.84
C GLU A 343 -29.10 -9.16 -10.04
N GLN A 344 -28.59 -9.45 -11.24
CA GLN A 344 -29.10 -8.82 -12.46
C GLN A 344 -30.49 -9.30 -12.85
N ASN A 345 -30.97 -10.42 -12.28
CA ASN A 345 -32.36 -10.87 -12.37
C ASN A 345 -33.30 -10.16 -11.38
N GLY A 346 -32.82 -9.15 -10.64
CA GLY A 346 -33.57 -8.39 -9.63
C GLY A 346 -33.76 -9.11 -8.30
N GLN A 347 -33.32 -10.37 -8.18
CA GLN A 347 -33.30 -11.05 -6.89
C GLN A 347 -32.26 -10.38 -5.98
N VAL A 348 -32.63 -10.21 -4.72
CA VAL A 348 -31.75 -9.63 -3.71
C VAL A 348 -31.46 -10.71 -2.67
N GLN A 349 -30.19 -10.98 -2.44
CA GLN A 349 -29.73 -11.81 -1.32
C GLN A 349 -29.17 -10.91 -0.22
N GLU A 350 -29.61 -11.12 1.01
CA GLU A 350 -29.18 -10.32 2.15
C GLU A 350 -28.73 -11.22 3.30
N TYR A 351 -27.65 -10.84 3.95
CA TYR A 351 -27.18 -11.49 5.16
C TYR A 351 -26.30 -10.56 5.98
N ASP A 352 -26.31 -10.78 7.29
CA ASP A 352 -25.46 -10.06 8.22
C ASP A 352 -24.19 -10.87 8.50
N VAL A 353 -23.05 -10.18 8.41
CA VAL A 353 -21.73 -10.67 8.80
C VAL A 353 -21.30 -9.89 10.04
N SER A 354 -21.21 -10.57 11.18
CA SER A 354 -20.60 -9.97 12.37
C SER A 354 -19.08 -10.02 12.23
N THR A 355 -18.41 -8.86 12.24
CA THR A 355 -16.95 -8.80 12.31
C THR A 355 -16.55 -9.19 13.73
N ALA A 356 -16.18 -10.44 13.91
CA ALA A 356 -15.63 -10.88 15.16
C ALA A 356 -14.19 -10.39 15.32
N SER A 357 -13.96 -9.39 16.17
CA SER A 357 -12.60 -9.07 16.65
C SER A 357 -12.34 -9.82 17.96
N MET A 358 -11.13 -10.34 18.14
CA MET A 358 -10.70 -10.75 19.48
C MET A 358 -10.35 -9.47 20.26
N PRO A 359 -11.01 -9.19 21.40
CA PRO A 359 -10.58 -8.11 22.27
C PRO A 359 -9.14 -8.37 22.65
N PHE A 360 -8.25 -7.51 22.16
CA PHE A 360 -6.86 -7.84 21.92
C PHE A 360 -6.15 -8.40 23.16
N LEU A 361 -5.48 -9.54 22.95
CA LEU A 361 -4.40 -9.98 23.83
C LEU A 361 -3.26 -8.97 23.73
N THR A 362 -3.24 -8.04 24.69
CA THR A 362 -2.20 -7.03 24.78
C THR A 362 -0.92 -7.63 25.33
N ARG A 363 0.23 -7.32 24.69
CA ARG A 363 1.54 -7.82 25.11
C ARG A 363 1.93 -7.33 26.50
N PRO A 364 2.76 -8.09 27.25
CA PRO A 364 3.19 -7.71 28.58
C PRO A 364 3.77 -6.30 28.62
N GLY A 365 3.22 -5.44 29.47
CA GLY A 365 3.64 -4.05 29.63
C GLY A 365 3.08 -3.05 28.62
N GLN A 366 2.34 -3.48 27.60
CA GLN A 366 1.62 -2.59 26.70
C GLN A 366 0.21 -2.30 27.24
N VAL A 367 -0.31 -1.11 26.90
CA VAL A 367 -1.68 -0.69 27.20
C VAL A 367 -2.29 -0.15 25.91
N ARG A 368 -3.41 -0.74 25.52
CA ARG A 368 -4.30 -0.23 24.46
C ARG A 368 -5.44 0.51 25.11
N TYR A 369 -5.90 1.59 24.49
CA TYR A 369 -6.99 2.38 25.04
C TYR A 369 -7.74 3.13 23.94
N LYS A 370 -9.04 3.33 24.16
CA LYS A 370 -9.87 4.21 23.35
C LYS A 370 -10.72 5.05 24.30
N VAL A 371 -10.80 6.35 24.04
CA VAL A 371 -11.60 7.30 24.81
C VAL A 371 -12.42 8.12 23.83
N THR A 372 -13.73 8.17 24.03
CA THR A 372 -14.66 8.82 23.11
C THR A 372 -15.67 9.65 23.90
N MET A 373 -16.00 10.82 23.39
CA MET A 373 -17.03 11.67 23.97
C MET A 373 -17.73 12.48 22.89
N GLY A 374 -19.03 12.71 23.04
CA GLY A 374 -19.81 13.40 22.03
C GLY A 374 -21.29 13.28 22.26
N ARG A 375 -22.06 13.47 21.20
CA ARG A 375 -23.50 13.20 21.20
C ARG A 375 -23.82 12.18 20.12
N PRO A 376 -24.65 11.16 20.40
CA PRO A 376 -25.07 10.23 19.37
C PRO A 376 -25.88 10.96 18.30
N GLN A 377 -25.86 10.44 17.09
CA GLN A 377 -26.57 11.03 15.95
C GLN A 377 -27.24 9.95 15.11
N ASN A 378 -28.32 10.35 14.45
CA ASN A 378 -29.01 9.58 13.43
C ASN A 378 -28.38 9.80 12.05
N TRP A 379 -28.79 9.01 11.05
CA TRP A 379 -28.30 9.13 9.67
C TRP A 379 -28.57 10.49 9.04
N ASP A 380 -29.66 11.17 9.44
CA ASP A 380 -29.99 12.54 9.00
C ASP A 380 -29.16 13.64 9.70
N HIS A 381 -28.03 13.30 10.32
CA HIS A 381 -27.19 14.22 11.14
C HIS A 381 -27.93 14.86 12.32
N GLN A 382 -29.09 14.30 12.69
CA GLN A 382 -29.86 14.77 13.83
C GLN A 382 -29.30 14.15 15.10
N VAL A 383 -28.98 15.01 16.07
CA VAL A 383 -28.50 14.56 17.38
C VAL A 383 -29.60 13.76 18.08
N ALA A 384 -29.31 12.51 18.42
CA ALA A 384 -30.21 11.60 19.11
C ALA A 384 -29.62 11.25 20.48
N GLY A 385 -30.33 11.59 21.55
CA GLY A 385 -29.86 11.33 22.93
C GLY A 385 -29.00 12.45 23.53
N SER A 386 -28.54 12.19 24.77
CA SER A 386 -27.79 13.14 25.58
C SER A 386 -26.28 13.03 25.31
N PHE A 387 -25.48 13.87 25.99
CA PHE A 387 -24.02 13.80 25.85
C PHE A 387 -23.48 12.54 26.52
N PHE A 388 -22.79 11.72 25.75
CA PHE A 388 -22.16 10.51 26.27
C PHE A 388 -20.65 10.68 26.39
N SER A 389 -20.07 9.87 27.29
CA SER A 389 -18.64 9.65 27.37
C SER A 389 -18.38 8.17 27.58
N GLY A 390 -17.35 7.65 26.96
CA GLY A 390 -16.95 6.26 27.09
C GLY A 390 -15.46 6.08 26.96
N GLY A 391 -14.98 4.97 27.50
CA GLY A 391 -13.60 4.57 27.32
C GLY A 391 -13.40 3.10 27.60
N GLU A 392 -12.44 2.51 26.91
CA GLU A 392 -12.00 1.14 27.07
C GLU A 392 -10.48 1.08 27.13
N ALA A 393 -9.97 0.06 27.82
CA ALA A 393 -8.55 -0.24 27.87
C ALA A 393 -8.28 -1.74 27.95
N SER A 394 -7.17 -2.18 27.37
CA SER A 394 -6.62 -3.53 27.49
C SER A 394 -5.16 -3.44 27.93
N TRP A 395 -4.81 -4.17 28.99
CA TRP A 395 -3.48 -4.17 29.59
C TRP A 395 -2.91 -5.59 29.64
N GLY A 396 -1.72 -5.78 29.05
CA GLY A 396 -0.93 -7.01 29.21
C GLY A 396 -0.28 -7.08 30.58
N ILE A 397 -0.99 -7.65 31.57
CA ILE A 397 -0.56 -7.72 32.97
C ILE A 397 0.60 -8.70 33.21
N ALA A 398 0.67 -9.77 32.42
CA ALA A 398 1.69 -10.81 32.54
C ALA A 398 1.85 -11.55 31.20
N ASN A 399 2.87 -12.40 31.09
CA ASN A 399 3.09 -13.17 29.86
C ASN A 399 1.87 -14.04 29.54
N GLY A 400 1.28 -13.78 28.36
CA GLY A 400 0.06 -14.43 27.89
C GLY A 400 -1.21 -14.08 28.66
N TRP A 401 -1.24 -13.06 29.53
CA TRP A 401 -2.46 -12.61 30.21
C TRP A 401 -2.75 -11.14 29.93
N SER A 402 -3.99 -10.86 29.56
CA SER A 402 -4.49 -9.52 29.29
C SER A 402 -5.76 -9.26 30.09
N LEU A 403 -5.81 -8.14 30.78
CA LEU A 403 -7.01 -7.66 31.46
C LEU A 403 -7.57 -6.50 30.63
N TYR A 404 -8.84 -6.56 30.28
CA TYR A 404 -9.50 -5.49 29.53
C TYR A 404 -10.85 -5.13 30.13
N GLY A 405 -11.31 -3.94 29.84
CA GLY A 405 -12.59 -3.44 30.32
C GLY A 405 -12.88 -2.06 29.80
N GLY A 406 -14.11 -1.62 30.00
CA GLY A 406 -14.54 -0.31 29.57
C GLY A 406 -15.82 0.12 30.25
N ALA A 407 -16.19 1.37 30.03
CA ALA A 407 -17.46 1.92 30.46
C ALA A 407 -17.97 2.91 29.41
N LEU A 408 -19.29 2.97 29.26
CA LEU A 408 -20.02 3.91 28.43
C LEU A 408 -21.14 4.52 29.27
N ALA A 409 -21.24 5.83 29.30
CA ALA A 409 -22.22 6.53 30.12
C ALA A 409 -22.82 7.73 29.38
N ASP A 410 -24.14 7.83 29.45
CA ASP A 410 -24.98 8.96 29.11
C ASP A 410 -25.91 9.25 30.32
N GLU A 411 -26.78 10.26 30.24
CA GLU A 411 -27.74 10.64 31.28
C GLU A 411 -28.68 9.48 31.66
N ASN A 412 -29.16 8.73 30.65
CA ASN A 412 -30.15 7.67 30.79
C ASN A 412 -29.61 6.27 30.47
N TYR A 413 -28.34 6.14 30.10
CA TYR A 413 -27.71 4.87 29.74
C TYR A 413 -26.36 4.70 30.43
N GLN A 414 -26.14 3.55 31.06
CA GLN A 414 -24.87 3.21 31.70
C GLN A 414 -24.50 1.77 31.36
N SER A 415 -23.29 1.56 30.86
CA SER A 415 -22.76 0.22 30.62
C SER A 415 -21.32 0.11 31.10
N ALA A 416 -20.98 -1.04 31.67
CA ALA A 416 -19.65 -1.35 32.16
C ALA A 416 -19.30 -2.78 31.82
N ALA A 417 -18.06 -3.00 31.40
CA ALA A 417 -17.59 -4.30 30.96
C ALA A 417 -16.22 -4.63 31.55
N LEU A 418 -16.02 -5.90 31.85
CA LEU A 418 -14.76 -6.43 32.36
C LEU A 418 -14.49 -7.80 31.75
N GLY A 419 -13.27 -8.00 31.27
CA GLY A 419 -12.86 -9.24 30.64
C GLY A 419 -11.41 -9.59 30.87
N LEU A 420 -11.12 -10.87 30.67
CA LEU A 420 -9.81 -11.48 30.79
C LEU A 420 -9.51 -12.28 29.51
N GLY A 421 -8.34 -12.02 28.93
CA GLY A 421 -7.80 -12.77 27.81
C GLY A 421 -6.56 -13.55 28.24
N ARG A 422 -6.42 -14.76 27.71
CA ARG A 422 -5.22 -15.56 27.87
C ARG A 422 -4.74 -16.14 26.55
N ASP A 423 -3.46 -15.92 26.26
CA ASP A 423 -2.71 -16.68 25.27
C ASP A 423 -2.29 -18.03 25.89
N LEU A 424 -2.81 -19.12 25.33
CA LEU A 424 -2.48 -20.49 25.69
C LEU A 424 -1.41 -21.07 24.76
N ALA A 425 -0.74 -20.24 23.96
CA ALA A 425 0.31 -20.58 23.01
C ALA A 425 -0.14 -21.67 22.02
N LEU A 426 0.31 -22.91 22.23
CA LEU A 426 -0.03 -24.04 21.37
C LEU A 426 -1.54 -24.30 21.29
N LEU A 427 -2.31 -23.94 22.31
CA LEU A 427 -3.77 -24.13 22.32
C LEU A 427 -4.56 -22.92 21.78
N GLY A 428 -3.89 -21.81 21.47
CA GLY A 428 -4.52 -20.60 20.91
C GLY A 428 -4.85 -19.56 21.96
N ALA A 429 -5.70 -18.61 21.61
CA ALA A 429 -6.11 -17.50 22.43
C ALA A 429 -7.54 -17.69 22.92
N LEU A 430 -7.80 -17.47 24.21
CA LEU A 430 -9.13 -17.53 24.81
C LEU A 430 -9.41 -16.22 25.55
N ALA A 431 -10.57 -15.62 25.33
CA ALA A 431 -11.03 -14.44 26.05
C ALA A 431 -12.45 -14.63 26.58
N PHE A 432 -12.72 -14.06 27.75
CA PHE A 432 -14.03 -14.03 28.36
C PHE A 432 -14.32 -12.64 28.92
N ASP A 433 -15.50 -12.10 28.64
CA ASP A 433 -15.97 -10.84 29.20
C ASP A 433 -17.43 -10.87 29.64
N VAL A 434 -17.73 -9.98 30.57
CA VAL A 434 -19.08 -9.71 31.06
C VAL A 434 -19.33 -8.22 30.93
N THR A 435 -20.44 -7.88 30.29
CA THR A 435 -20.92 -6.51 30.12
C THR A 435 -22.25 -6.34 30.83
N HIS A 436 -22.36 -5.35 31.70
CA HIS A 436 -23.58 -4.96 32.39
C HIS A 436 -24.13 -3.69 31.75
N SER A 437 -25.45 -3.62 31.54
CA SER A 437 -26.15 -2.43 31.05
C SER A 437 -27.30 -2.06 31.98
N ARG A 438 -27.45 -0.76 32.26
CA ARG A 438 -28.57 -0.16 32.94
C ARG A 438 -29.11 0.99 32.11
N VAL A 439 -30.37 0.89 31.72
CA VAL A 439 -31.04 1.84 30.82
C VAL A 439 -32.29 2.38 31.49
N GLN A 440 -32.45 3.69 31.48
CA GLN A 440 -33.67 4.38 31.88
C GLN A 440 -34.40 4.83 30.62
N LEU A 441 -35.54 4.21 30.33
CA LEU A 441 -36.38 4.58 29.20
C LEU A 441 -37.43 5.60 29.64
N ASP A 442 -37.73 6.55 28.77
CA ASP A 442 -38.72 7.60 28.99
C ASP A 442 -40.13 7.15 28.56
N ASP A 443 -41.16 7.91 28.96
CA ASP A 443 -42.58 7.64 28.63
C ASP A 443 -42.85 7.59 27.12
N ASN A 444 -42.05 8.29 26.32
CA ASN A 444 -42.16 8.36 24.86
C ASN A 444 -41.46 7.19 24.13
N SER A 445 -40.75 6.32 24.85
CA SER A 445 -40.10 5.15 24.24
C SER A 445 -41.12 4.06 23.91
N VAL A 446 -40.79 3.18 22.97
CA VAL A 446 -41.65 2.06 22.55
C VAL A 446 -41.97 1.09 23.69
N TYR A 447 -41.11 1.02 24.70
CA TYR A 447 -41.31 0.18 25.88
C TYR A 447 -41.95 0.93 27.07
N GLY A 448 -42.25 2.23 26.90
CA GLY A 448 -42.71 3.13 27.95
C GLY A 448 -41.66 3.38 29.04
N ASN A 449 -42.03 4.15 30.07
CA ASN A 449 -41.11 4.47 31.15
C ASN A 449 -40.77 3.24 32.00
N LYS A 450 -39.52 2.79 31.86
CA LYS A 450 -39.02 1.59 32.53
C LYS A 450 -37.51 1.64 32.69
N THR A 451 -37.02 1.13 33.81
CA THR A 451 -35.61 0.82 33.99
C THR A 451 -35.34 -0.63 33.57
N LEU A 452 -34.38 -0.84 32.69
CA LEU A 452 -33.90 -2.17 32.27
C LEU A 452 -32.48 -2.38 32.78
N ASP A 453 -32.25 -3.52 33.44
CA ASP A 453 -30.95 -3.95 33.94
C ASP A 453 -30.69 -5.36 33.43
N GLY A 454 -29.55 -5.59 32.79
CA GLY A 454 -29.19 -6.90 32.24
C GLY A 454 -27.70 -7.08 31.97
N ASN A 455 -27.31 -8.33 31.79
CA ASN A 455 -25.93 -8.73 31.52
C ASN A 455 -25.77 -9.43 30.17
N SER A 456 -24.59 -9.28 29.58
CA SER A 456 -24.14 -10.01 28.40
C SER A 456 -22.80 -10.68 28.71
N TYR A 457 -22.67 -11.94 28.31
CA TYR A 457 -21.50 -12.79 28.54
C TYR A 457 -20.94 -13.20 27.19
N ARG A 458 -19.65 -12.96 26.96
CA ARG A 458 -19.00 -13.30 25.69
C ARG A 458 -17.77 -14.17 25.94
N VAL A 459 -17.65 -15.25 25.16
CA VAL A 459 -16.47 -16.12 25.08
C VAL A 459 -15.94 -16.07 23.66
N SER A 460 -14.65 -15.81 23.49
CA SER A 460 -13.99 -15.74 22.19
C SER A 460 -12.77 -16.66 22.17
N TYR A 461 -12.60 -17.42 21.09
CA TYR A 461 -11.47 -18.31 20.86
C TYR A 461 -10.91 -18.12 19.45
N ALA A 462 -9.58 -18.06 19.32
CA ALA A 462 -8.93 -18.14 18.01
C ALA A 462 -7.64 -18.95 18.08
N LYS A 463 -7.27 -19.57 16.95
CA LYS A 463 -6.07 -20.39 16.85
C LYS A 463 -5.54 -20.47 15.43
N ASP A 464 -4.27 -20.10 15.28
CA ASP A 464 -3.45 -20.43 14.12
C ASP A 464 -2.66 -21.72 14.36
N PHE A 465 -2.75 -22.65 13.41
CA PHE A 465 -2.03 -23.92 13.36
C PHE A 465 -1.04 -23.92 12.19
N ASP A 466 0.14 -23.34 12.42
CA ASP A 466 1.18 -23.21 11.38
C ASP A 466 1.60 -24.57 10.81
N GLU A 467 1.77 -25.60 11.66
CA GLU A 467 2.17 -26.95 11.24
C GLU A 467 1.14 -27.63 10.33
N LEU A 468 -0.13 -27.28 10.47
CA LEU A 468 -1.24 -27.86 9.70
C LEU A 468 -1.67 -26.94 8.55
N ASN A 469 -1.04 -25.79 8.35
CA ASN A 469 -1.52 -24.73 7.45
C ASN A 469 -3.03 -24.45 7.64
N SER A 470 -3.46 -24.37 8.91
CA SER A 470 -4.86 -24.15 9.29
C SER A 470 -5.02 -22.95 10.19
N ARG A 471 -6.15 -22.28 10.07
CA ARG A 471 -6.56 -21.15 10.87
C ARG A 471 -8.01 -21.34 11.32
N VAL A 472 -8.21 -21.56 12.61
CA VAL A 472 -9.51 -21.28 13.25
C VAL A 472 -9.49 -19.80 13.56
N THR A 473 -9.98 -19.01 12.61
CA THR A 473 -9.93 -17.55 12.67
C THR A 473 -10.67 -17.03 13.89
N PHE A 474 -11.87 -17.56 14.17
CA PHE A 474 -12.67 -17.15 15.32
C PHE A 474 -13.76 -18.18 15.64
N ALA A 475 -13.94 -18.47 16.93
CA ALA A 475 -15.11 -19.12 17.49
C ALA A 475 -15.62 -18.29 18.66
N GLY A 476 -16.79 -17.69 18.52
CA GLY A 476 -17.40 -16.81 19.51
C GLY A 476 -18.76 -17.30 19.96
N TYR A 477 -19.03 -17.09 21.24
CA TYR A 477 -20.35 -17.28 21.83
C TYR A 477 -20.70 -16.08 22.70
N ARG A 478 -21.81 -15.40 22.39
CA ARG A 478 -22.38 -14.33 23.21
C ARG A 478 -23.76 -14.77 23.70
N PHE A 479 -24.00 -14.62 25.00
CA PHE A 479 -25.32 -14.77 25.61
C PHE A 479 -25.71 -13.47 26.28
N SER A 480 -26.89 -12.94 25.93
CA SER A 480 -27.41 -11.68 26.48
C SER A 480 -28.75 -11.92 27.17
N GLU A 481 -28.86 -11.44 28.41
CA GLU A 481 -30.10 -11.50 29.18
C GLU A 481 -31.19 -10.66 28.52
N LYS A 482 -32.46 -11.01 28.73
CA LYS A 482 -33.61 -10.33 28.09
C LYS A 482 -33.68 -8.81 28.32
N ASN A 483 -33.14 -8.33 29.44
CA ASN A 483 -33.12 -6.91 29.80
C ASN A 483 -31.78 -6.22 29.49
N TYR A 484 -30.82 -6.96 28.94
CA TYR A 484 -29.59 -6.35 28.44
C TYR A 484 -29.93 -5.52 27.21
N MET A 485 -29.39 -4.31 27.14
CA MET A 485 -29.64 -3.39 26.03
C MET A 485 -28.36 -2.63 25.74
N THR A 486 -28.00 -2.58 24.46
CA THR A 486 -26.86 -1.83 23.95
C THR A 486 -27.22 -0.35 23.81
N MET A 487 -26.22 0.52 23.66
CA MET A 487 -26.47 1.94 23.41
C MET A 487 -27.25 2.15 22.11
N SER A 488 -26.94 1.35 21.08
CA SER A 488 -27.64 1.42 19.79
C SER A 488 -29.13 1.08 19.91
N GLU A 489 -29.46 0.02 20.67
CA GLU A 489 -30.86 -0.36 20.94
C GLU A 489 -31.57 0.67 21.82
N TYR A 490 -30.88 1.27 22.80
CA TYR A 490 -31.44 2.36 23.60
C TYR A 490 -31.81 3.58 22.77
N LEU A 491 -30.92 4.01 21.86
CA LEU A 491 -31.15 5.15 20.99
C LEU A 491 -32.31 4.88 20.02
N ASP A 492 -32.34 3.68 19.44
CA ASP A 492 -33.42 3.26 18.54
C ASP A 492 -34.76 3.06 19.28
N ALA A 493 -34.76 2.64 20.55
CA ALA A 493 -35.98 2.48 21.34
C ALA A 493 -36.68 3.81 21.69
N ASN A 494 -35.96 4.93 21.60
CA ASN A 494 -36.48 6.27 21.86
C ASN A 494 -37.05 6.96 20.61
N ASP A 495 -37.01 6.27 19.47
CA ASP A 495 -37.52 6.71 18.17
C ASP A 495 -38.50 5.65 17.64
N ASP A 496 -39.80 5.96 17.67
CA ASP A 496 -40.90 5.00 17.41
C ASP A 496 -40.81 4.39 15.99
N ASP A 497 -40.29 5.15 15.02
CA ASP A 497 -40.09 4.70 13.64
C ASP A 497 -38.86 3.79 13.45
N ARG A 498 -37.99 3.70 14.48
CA ARG A 498 -36.69 3.00 14.42
C ARG A 498 -36.52 1.91 15.46
N ALA A 499 -37.52 1.67 16.29
CA ALA A 499 -37.44 0.67 17.36
C ALA A 499 -37.13 -0.72 16.79
N ARG A 500 -35.94 -1.23 17.13
CA ARG A 500 -35.49 -2.56 16.69
C ARG A 500 -36.39 -3.63 17.28
N THR A 501 -36.74 -4.60 16.46
CA THR A 501 -37.29 -5.89 16.91
C THR A 501 -36.20 -6.94 16.75
N GLY A 502 -36.06 -7.85 17.72
CA GLY A 502 -34.96 -8.82 17.73
C GLY A 502 -33.89 -8.50 18.76
N ASN A 503 -34.25 -8.51 20.05
CA ASN A 503 -33.26 -8.46 21.13
C ASN A 503 -32.45 -9.77 21.14
N ASP A 504 -31.14 -9.68 20.91
CA ASP A 504 -30.24 -10.82 20.84
C ASP A 504 -30.28 -11.63 22.14
N LYS A 505 -30.38 -12.96 22.00
CA LYS A 505 -30.32 -13.92 23.10
C LYS A 505 -29.01 -14.70 23.08
N GLU A 506 -28.76 -15.44 22.01
CA GLU A 506 -27.53 -16.23 21.81
C GLU A 506 -27.00 -15.97 20.41
N MET A 507 -25.70 -15.66 20.31
CA MET A 507 -24.98 -15.49 19.05
C MET A 507 -23.80 -16.45 19.02
N TYR A 508 -23.77 -17.34 18.03
CA TYR A 508 -22.69 -18.26 17.76
C TYR A 508 -22.05 -17.89 16.43
N THR A 509 -20.73 -17.74 16.40
CA THR A 509 -19.99 -17.47 15.16
C THR A 509 -18.77 -18.37 15.09
N VAL A 510 -18.58 -19.08 13.99
CA VAL A 510 -17.43 -19.96 13.75
C VAL A 510 -16.88 -19.73 12.34
N THR A 511 -15.60 -19.40 12.25
CA THR A 511 -14.86 -19.30 10.99
C THR A 511 -13.65 -20.22 11.04
N TYR A 512 -13.58 -21.16 10.10
CA TYR A 512 -12.54 -22.16 9.99
C TYR A 512 -11.99 -22.22 8.56
N ASN A 513 -10.68 -22.17 8.43
CA ASN A 513 -9.97 -22.31 7.17
C ASN A 513 -8.82 -23.33 7.34
N GLN A 514 -8.69 -24.24 6.38
CA GLN A 514 -7.72 -25.33 6.43
C GLN A 514 -7.20 -25.65 5.05
N ASN A 515 -5.89 -25.54 4.87
CA ASN A 515 -5.19 -25.95 3.66
C ASN A 515 -4.40 -27.23 3.91
N PHE A 516 -4.88 -28.34 3.35
CA PHE A 516 -4.15 -29.60 3.32
C PHE A 516 -3.22 -29.62 2.11
N THR A 517 -2.02 -29.06 2.25
CA THR A 517 -1.04 -28.92 1.15
C THR A 517 -0.70 -30.24 0.48
N ASP A 518 -0.49 -31.32 1.25
CA ASP A 518 -0.14 -32.65 0.74
C ASP A 518 -1.27 -33.28 -0.08
N ALA A 519 -2.52 -33.10 0.38
CA ALA A 519 -3.72 -33.58 -0.31
C ALA A 519 -4.18 -32.61 -1.41
N ARG A 520 -3.60 -31.40 -1.47
CA ARG A 520 -4.05 -30.28 -2.31
C ARG A 520 -5.54 -30.00 -2.13
N VAL A 521 -6.00 -29.97 -0.89
CA VAL A 521 -7.39 -29.68 -0.53
C VAL A 521 -7.44 -28.44 0.35
N SER A 522 -8.38 -27.54 0.06
CA SER A 522 -8.71 -26.39 0.89
C SER A 522 -10.12 -26.54 1.41
N VAL A 523 -10.34 -26.29 2.70
CA VAL A 523 -11.64 -26.27 3.35
C VAL A 523 -11.86 -24.90 3.97
N TYR A 524 -13.00 -24.30 3.70
CA TYR A 524 -13.46 -23.08 4.32
C TYR A 524 -14.87 -23.30 4.88
N LEU A 525 -15.11 -22.83 6.09
CA LEU A 525 -16.39 -22.88 6.77
C LEU A 525 -16.61 -21.55 7.50
N ASN A 526 -17.72 -20.91 7.23
CA ASN A 526 -18.27 -19.81 7.99
C ASN A 526 -19.67 -20.23 8.44
N TYR A 527 -19.96 -20.08 9.73
CA TYR A 527 -21.24 -20.44 10.34
C TYR A 527 -21.61 -19.38 11.36
N SER A 528 -22.82 -18.84 11.27
CA SER A 528 -23.40 -18.00 12.31
C SER A 528 -24.82 -18.43 12.64
N HIS A 529 -25.16 -18.40 13.93
CA HIS A 529 -26.48 -18.71 14.43
C HIS A 529 -26.87 -17.70 15.50
N HIS A 530 -27.97 -17.01 15.25
CA HIS A 530 -28.50 -15.95 16.09
C HIS A 530 -29.87 -16.37 16.60
N THR A 531 -30.08 -16.32 17.91
CA THR A 531 -31.39 -16.49 18.52
C THR A 531 -31.79 -15.19 19.20
N TYR A 532 -33.10 -14.94 19.22
CA TYR A 532 -33.67 -13.71 19.75
C TYR A 532 -34.70 -14.01 20.82
N TRP A 533 -34.99 -13.03 21.68
CA TRP A 533 -36.01 -13.15 22.72
C TRP A 533 -37.44 -12.99 22.21
N ASP A 534 -37.61 -12.30 21.09
CA ASP A 534 -38.88 -11.77 20.57
C ASP A 534 -39.12 -12.06 19.08
N ARG A 535 -38.13 -12.63 18.37
CA ARG A 535 -38.28 -13.10 16.97
C ARG A 535 -37.70 -14.50 16.76
N GLN A 536 -37.92 -15.05 15.57
CA GLN A 536 -37.37 -16.36 15.18
C GLN A 536 -35.85 -16.32 15.04
N ASP A 537 -35.22 -17.47 15.20
CA ASP A 537 -33.79 -17.68 15.01
C ASP A 537 -33.38 -17.48 13.54
N GLN A 538 -32.12 -17.11 13.34
CA GLN A 538 -31.52 -16.84 12.04
C GLN A 538 -30.23 -17.63 11.93
N THR A 539 -30.07 -18.41 10.85
CA THR A 539 -28.88 -19.25 10.65
C THR A 539 -28.28 -19.04 9.28
N ASN A 540 -27.03 -18.60 9.26
CA ASN A 540 -26.24 -18.40 8.04
C ASN A 540 -25.05 -19.35 8.03
N TYR A 541 -24.75 -19.94 6.87
CA TYR A 541 -23.51 -20.69 6.69
C TYR A 541 -23.00 -20.63 5.26
N ASN A 542 -21.69 -20.72 5.10
CA ASN A 542 -20.99 -20.91 3.84
C ASN A 542 -19.88 -21.93 4.06
N MET A 543 -19.92 -23.04 3.32
CA MET A 543 -18.91 -24.09 3.39
C MET A 543 -18.38 -24.35 1.99
N MET A 544 -17.07 -24.14 1.79
CA MET A 544 -16.38 -24.40 0.52
C MET A 544 -15.34 -25.50 0.70
N LEU A 545 -15.36 -26.49 -0.20
CA LEU A 545 -14.36 -27.54 -0.31
C LEU A 545 -13.74 -27.46 -1.71
N SER A 546 -12.45 -27.18 -1.79
CA SER A 546 -11.71 -27.08 -3.05
C SER A 546 -10.60 -28.11 -3.12
N HIS A 547 -10.47 -28.80 -4.26
CA HIS A 547 -9.41 -29.77 -4.51
C HIS A 547 -8.65 -29.42 -5.79
N TYR A 548 -7.32 -29.35 -5.70
CA TYR A 548 -6.45 -29.06 -6.83
C TYR A 548 -5.69 -30.32 -7.27
N PHE A 549 -5.76 -30.65 -8.54
CA PHE A 549 -5.13 -31.85 -9.08
C PHE A 549 -4.53 -31.62 -10.47
N ASN A 550 -3.72 -32.56 -10.92
CA ASN A 550 -3.11 -32.55 -12.24
C ASN A 550 -3.63 -33.76 -13.02
N LEU A 551 -3.95 -33.57 -14.30
CA LEU A 551 -4.44 -34.64 -15.17
C LEU A 551 -3.63 -34.67 -16.47
N GLY A 552 -2.68 -35.59 -16.57
CA GLY A 552 -1.78 -35.68 -17.73
C GLY A 552 -0.91 -34.44 -17.89
N SER A 553 -1.02 -33.76 -19.03
CA SER A 553 -0.34 -32.49 -19.31
C SER A 553 -1.03 -31.27 -18.68
N LEU A 554 -2.30 -31.40 -18.26
CA LEU A 554 -3.05 -30.32 -17.64
C LEU A 554 -2.65 -30.23 -16.17
N ARG A 555 -2.17 -29.05 -15.78
CA ARG A 555 -1.72 -28.76 -14.42
C ARG A 555 -2.69 -27.78 -13.75
N ASN A 556 -2.79 -27.87 -12.43
CA ASN A 556 -3.56 -26.95 -11.58
C ASN A 556 -5.07 -26.92 -11.91
N LEU A 557 -5.66 -28.08 -12.22
CA LEU A 557 -7.11 -28.22 -12.29
C LEU A 557 -7.69 -28.03 -10.89
N SER A 558 -8.83 -27.37 -10.76
CA SER A 558 -9.53 -27.27 -9.48
C SER A 558 -10.99 -27.70 -9.59
N VAL A 559 -11.47 -28.37 -8.56
CA VAL A 559 -12.90 -28.62 -8.32
C VAL A 559 -13.23 -27.96 -6.99
N SER A 560 -14.21 -27.07 -6.95
CA SER A 560 -14.75 -26.54 -5.70
C SER A 560 -16.24 -26.81 -5.57
N LEU A 561 -16.66 -27.10 -4.35
CA LEU A 561 -18.05 -27.30 -3.96
C LEU A 561 -18.35 -26.35 -2.81
N THR A 562 -19.29 -25.43 -3.00
CA THR A 562 -19.72 -24.46 -2.00
C THR A 562 -21.17 -24.71 -1.64
N GLY A 563 -21.45 -25.06 -0.39
CA GLY A 563 -22.81 -25.10 0.16
C GLY A 563 -23.09 -23.86 0.99
N TYR A 564 -24.22 -23.21 0.79
CA TYR A 564 -24.54 -21.97 1.48
C TYR A 564 -26.01 -21.90 1.94
N ARG A 565 -26.24 -21.10 2.97
CA ARG A 565 -27.54 -20.63 3.43
C ARG A 565 -27.41 -19.20 3.93
N TYR A 566 -28.24 -18.31 3.39
CA TYR A 566 -28.35 -16.90 3.77
C TYR A 566 -29.79 -16.64 4.17
N GLU A 567 -30.01 -16.22 5.40
CA GLU A 567 -31.31 -15.96 6.00
C GLU A 567 -31.38 -14.53 6.52
N TYR A 568 -32.37 -13.79 6.03
CA TYR A 568 -32.68 -12.42 6.42
C TYR A 568 -34.20 -12.18 6.33
N ASP A 569 -34.77 -11.53 7.35
CA ASP A 569 -36.21 -11.24 7.49
C ASP A 569 -37.17 -12.37 7.06
N LYS A 570 -36.93 -13.60 7.57
CA LYS A 570 -37.71 -14.83 7.30
C LYS A 570 -37.65 -15.37 5.87
N SER A 571 -36.87 -14.75 4.98
CA SER A 571 -36.47 -15.34 3.71
C SER A 571 -35.16 -16.08 3.91
N ALA A 572 -35.05 -17.29 3.36
CA ALA A 572 -33.81 -18.05 3.40
C ALA A 572 -33.47 -18.56 2.02
N ASP A 573 -32.36 -18.07 1.47
CA ASP A 573 -31.74 -18.64 0.29
C ASP A 573 -30.73 -19.71 0.69
N LYS A 574 -30.70 -20.83 -0.02
CA LYS A 574 -29.82 -21.96 0.22
C LYS A 574 -29.51 -22.64 -1.11
N GLY A 575 -28.28 -23.06 -1.27
CA GLY A 575 -27.86 -23.69 -2.51
C GLY A 575 -26.55 -24.42 -2.40
N VAL A 576 -26.21 -25.05 -3.51
CA VAL A 576 -24.93 -25.71 -3.75
C VAL A 576 -24.39 -25.21 -5.08
N TYR A 577 -23.17 -24.69 -5.02
CA TYR A 577 -22.40 -24.23 -6.15
C TYR A 577 -21.26 -25.20 -6.43
N LEU A 578 -21.13 -25.69 -7.65
CA LEU A 578 -20.06 -26.55 -8.14
C LEU A 578 -19.24 -25.76 -9.17
N SER A 579 -17.96 -25.54 -8.91
CA SER A 579 -17.01 -24.99 -9.88
C SER A 579 -15.99 -26.03 -10.31
N LEU A 580 -15.74 -26.13 -11.61
CA LEU A 580 -14.63 -26.88 -12.19
C LEU A 580 -13.80 -25.88 -12.98
N SER A 581 -12.51 -25.77 -12.68
CA SER A 581 -11.61 -24.82 -13.35
C SER A 581 -10.47 -25.55 -14.06
N LEU A 582 -10.27 -25.20 -15.33
CA LEU A 582 -9.26 -25.72 -16.23
C LEU A 582 -8.43 -24.55 -16.78
N PRO A 583 -7.20 -24.36 -16.31
CA PRO A 583 -6.26 -23.44 -16.94
C PRO A 583 -6.00 -23.84 -18.39
N TRP A 584 -6.17 -22.91 -19.33
CA TRP A 584 -5.91 -23.08 -20.76
C TRP A 584 -4.87 -22.07 -21.25
N GLY A 585 -3.63 -22.55 -21.37
CA GLY A 585 -2.47 -21.70 -21.65
C GLY A 585 -2.08 -20.89 -20.42
N ASP A 586 -1.34 -19.79 -20.63
CA ASP A 586 -0.81 -18.98 -19.53
C ASP A 586 -1.77 -17.86 -19.09
N ASN A 587 -2.72 -17.49 -19.95
CA ASN A 587 -3.58 -16.31 -19.77
C ASN A 587 -5.09 -16.62 -19.80
N SER A 588 -5.51 -17.89 -19.87
CA SER A 588 -6.94 -18.22 -19.92
C SER A 588 -7.31 -19.34 -18.97
N THR A 589 -8.55 -19.33 -18.54
CA THR A 589 -9.15 -20.38 -17.71
C THR A 589 -10.54 -20.67 -18.22
N ILE A 590 -10.82 -21.93 -18.56
CA ILE A 590 -12.18 -22.39 -18.82
C ILE A 590 -12.73 -22.94 -17.51
N SER A 591 -13.92 -22.50 -17.10
CA SER A 591 -14.62 -23.06 -15.96
C SER A 591 -16.01 -23.54 -16.31
N TYR A 592 -16.48 -24.56 -15.59
CA TYR A 592 -17.87 -24.96 -15.53
C TYR A 592 -18.39 -24.60 -14.15
N ASN A 593 -19.52 -23.92 -14.10
CA ASN A 593 -20.14 -23.46 -12.88
C ASN A 593 -21.61 -23.91 -12.86
N GLY A 594 -21.98 -24.74 -11.89
CA GLY A 594 -23.35 -25.18 -11.67
C GLY A 594 -23.86 -24.67 -10.34
N ASN A 595 -25.04 -24.07 -10.31
CA ASN A 595 -25.67 -23.61 -9.09
C ASN A 595 -27.07 -24.21 -8.96
N TYR A 596 -27.37 -24.85 -7.82
CA TYR A 596 -28.64 -25.52 -7.57
C TYR A 596 -29.15 -25.16 -6.17
N GLY A 597 -30.39 -24.68 -6.03
CA GLY A 597 -30.84 -24.13 -4.75
C GLY A 597 -32.29 -23.66 -4.71
N SER A 598 -32.59 -22.74 -3.80
CA SER A 598 -33.91 -22.08 -3.69
C SER A 598 -34.18 -21.05 -4.79
N GLY A 599 -33.16 -20.63 -5.53
CA GLY A 599 -33.29 -19.85 -6.76
C GLY A 599 -33.36 -20.73 -8.02
N ALA A 600 -33.08 -20.10 -9.16
CA ALA A 600 -32.99 -20.74 -10.46
C ALA A 600 -31.81 -21.72 -10.52
N ASP A 601 -32.06 -22.98 -10.90
CA ASP A 601 -30.99 -23.91 -11.24
C ASP A 601 -30.27 -23.40 -12.50
N SER A 602 -28.95 -23.19 -12.40
CA SER A 602 -28.14 -22.69 -13.51
C SER A 602 -26.90 -23.54 -13.76
N ASN A 603 -26.54 -23.66 -15.04
CA ASN A 603 -25.36 -24.38 -15.50
C ASN A 603 -24.70 -23.54 -16.58
N GLN A 604 -23.50 -23.04 -16.32
CA GLN A 604 -22.78 -22.16 -17.22
C GLN A 604 -21.35 -22.66 -17.45
N VAL A 605 -20.86 -22.43 -18.66
CA VAL A 605 -19.45 -22.58 -19.02
C VAL A 605 -18.90 -21.17 -19.24
N SER A 606 -17.81 -20.87 -18.55
CA SER A 606 -17.20 -19.55 -18.53
C SER A 606 -15.78 -19.62 -19.09
N LEU A 607 -15.41 -18.64 -19.89
CA LEU A 607 -14.04 -18.41 -20.35
C LEU A 607 -13.55 -17.11 -19.71
N TYR A 608 -12.59 -17.23 -18.81
CA TYR A 608 -11.78 -16.12 -18.34
C TYR A 608 -10.54 -15.98 -19.22
N HIS A 609 -10.23 -14.77 -19.66
CA HIS A 609 -9.01 -14.46 -20.39
C HIS A 609 -8.40 -13.14 -19.93
N ARG A 610 -7.11 -13.18 -19.62
CA ARG A 610 -6.29 -12.03 -19.27
C ARG A 610 -5.59 -11.51 -20.52
N ILE A 611 -5.97 -10.32 -20.96
CA ILE A 611 -5.40 -9.67 -22.15
C ILE A 611 -3.99 -9.16 -21.83
N ASP A 612 -3.85 -8.48 -20.69
CA ASP A 612 -2.62 -7.93 -20.15
C ASP A 612 -2.69 -7.88 -18.61
N ASP A 613 -1.70 -7.27 -17.96
CA ASP A 613 -1.66 -7.20 -16.49
C ASP A 613 -2.75 -6.29 -15.87
N ALA A 614 -3.43 -5.45 -16.66
CA ALA A 614 -4.47 -4.52 -16.20
C ALA A 614 -5.88 -4.89 -16.70
N SER A 615 -6.01 -5.79 -17.68
CA SER A 615 -7.26 -6.01 -18.41
C SER A 615 -7.60 -7.50 -18.50
N HIS A 616 -8.82 -7.84 -18.11
CA HIS A 616 -9.35 -9.19 -18.26
C HIS A 616 -10.83 -9.17 -18.64
N TYR A 617 -11.28 -10.27 -19.24
CA TYR A 617 -12.70 -10.48 -19.49
C TYR A 617 -13.11 -11.90 -19.13
N THR A 618 -14.39 -12.03 -18.77
CA THR A 618 -15.07 -13.30 -18.57
C THR A 618 -16.28 -13.33 -19.47
N VAL A 619 -16.43 -14.38 -20.27
CA VAL A 619 -17.65 -14.65 -21.04
C VAL A 619 -18.22 -15.98 -20.58
N SER A 620 -19.45 -15.99 -20.11
CA SER A 620 -20.19 -17.16 -19.68
C SER A 620 -21.37 -17.42 -20.62
N ALA A 621 -21.61 -18.68 -20.92
CA ALA A 621 -22.80 -19.11 -21.64
C ALA A 621 -23.35 -20.37 -20.97
N GLY A 622 -24.66 -20.44 -20.82
CA GLY A 622 -25.27 -21.49 -20.02
C GLY A 622 -26.77 -21.58 -20.19
N THR A 623 -27.36 -22.28 -19.24
CA THR A 623 -28.81 -22.33 -19.06
C THR A 623 -29.16 -22.03 -17.62
N SER A 624 -30.23 -21.25 -17.42
CA SER A 624 -30.85 -20.97 -16.14
C SER A 624 -32.35 -21.29 -16.27
N GLU A 625 -32.91 -22.15 -15.42
CA GLU A 625 -34.34 -22.57 -15.50
C GLU A 625 -34.78 -23.14 -16.87
N ASN A 626 -33.86 -23.78 -17.61
CA ASN A 626 -34.03 -24.25 -19.00
C ASN A 626 -34.13 -23.15 -20.07
N HIS A 627 -33.87 -21.89 -19.70
CA HIS A 627 -33.69 -20.78 -20.63
C HIS A 627 -32.20 -20.59 -20.91
N SER A 628 -31.84 -20.13 -22.10
CA SER A 628 -30.46 -19.83 -22.45
C SER A 628 -30.01 -18.55 -21.75
N SER A 629 -28.81 -18.54 -21.16
CA SER A 629 -28.20 -17.35 -20.56
C SER A 629 -26.80 -17.09 -21.15
N VAL A 630 -26.47 -15.82 -21.32
CA VAL A 630 -25.15 -15.35 -21.75
C VAL A 630 -24.77 -14.14 -20.91
N ASP A 631 -23.60 -14.19 -20.29
CA ASP A 631 -23.08 -13.16 -19.42
C ASP A 631 -21.69 -12.75 -19.92
N GLY A 632 -21.43 -11.45 -19.96
CA GLY A 632 -20.15 -10.86 -20.33
C GLY A 632 -19.71 -9.88 -19.26
N TYR A 633 -18.45 -9.99 -18.84
CA TYR A 633 -17.81 -9.11 -17.89
C TYR A 633 -16.43 -8.70 -18.41
N TYR A 634 -16.09 -7.43 -18.32
CA TYR A 634 -14.79 -6.87 -18.69
C TYR A 634 -14.34 -5.92 -17.59
N SER A 635 -13.09 -6.06 -17.14
CA SER A 635 -12.50 -5.19 -16.12
C SER A 635 -11.16 -4.66 -16.62
N HIS A 636 -10.94 -3.37 -16.40
CA HIS A 636 -9.72 -2.66 -16.79
C HIS A 636 -9.25 -1.72 -15.69
N ASP A 637 -8.08 -2.00 -15.12
CA ASP A 637 -7.38 -1.15 -14.15
C ASP A 637 -6.62 -0.03 -14.86
N GLY A 638 -7.37 0.96 -15.34
CA GLY A 638 -6.82 2.11 -16.04
C GLY A 638 -6.05 3.07 -15.13
N THR A 639 -5.15 3.87 -15.72
CA THR A 639 -4.39 4.91 -14.99
C THR A 639 -5.30 5.94 -14.34
N LEU A 640 -6.39 6.35 -15.00
CA LEU A 640 -7.27 7.43 -14.54
C LEU A 640 -8.41 6.94 -13.64
N ALA A 641 -8.88 5.71 -13.86
CA ALA A 641 -9.96 5.05 -13.14
C ALA A 641 -9.93 3.55 -13.47
N LYS A 642 -10.42 2.73 -12.54
CA LYS A 642 -10.82 1.35 -12.80
C LYS A 642 -12.20 1.36 -13.44
N VAL A 643 -12.37 0.56 -14.48
CA VAL A 643 -13.61 0.44 -15.26
C VAL A 643 -14.02 -1.02 -15.31
N ASP A 644 -15.21 -1.33 -14.79
CA ASP A 644 -15.84 -2.64 -14.98
C ASP A 644 -17.09 -2.47 -15.84
N LEU A 645 -17.28 -3.37 -16.80
CA LEU A 645 -18.41 -3.41 -17.72
C LEU A 645 -19.06 -4.78 -17.65
N SER A 646 -20.38 -4.82 -17.67
CA SER A 646 -21.15 -6.06 -17.72
C SER A 646 -22.30 -5.98 -18.70
N ALA A 647 -22.60 -7.11 -19.34
CA ALA A 647 -23.74 -7.27 -20.22
C ALA A 647 -24.30 -8.68 -20.08
N ASN A 648 -25.59 -8.81 -19.82
CA ASN A 648 -26.22 -10.10 -19.55
C ASN A 648 -27.50 -10.25 -20.38
N TYR A 649 -27.75 -11.45 -20.88
CA TYR A 649 -28.91 -11.81 -21.68
C TYR A 649 -29.49 -13.12 -21.16
N HIS A 650 -30.73 -13.07 -20.67
CA HIS A 650 -31.49 -14.25 -20.25
C HIS A 650 -32.73 -14.41 -21.11
N GLU A 651 -32.77 -15.50 -21.88
CA GLU A 651 -33.82 -15.77 -22.87
C GLU A 651 -35.22 -15.72 -22.23
N GLY A 652 -36.05 -14.78 -22.69
CA GLY A 652 -37.43 -14.63 -22.26
C GLY A 652 -37.62 -14.00 -20.88
N GLN A 653 -36.55 -13.67 -20.16
CA GLN A 653 -36.61 -13.06 -18.82
C GLN A 653 -36.19 -11.58 -18.85
N TYR A 654 -34.92 -11.28 -19.12
CA TYR A 654 -34.42 -9.90 -19.13
C TYR A 654 -33.11 -9.74 -19.92
N THR A 655 -32.80 -8.49 -20.24
CA THR A 655 -31.50 -8.07 -20.75
C THR A 655 -30.98 -6.92 -19.91
N SER A 656 -29.71 -6.97 -19.51
CA SER A 656 -29.13 -5.91 -18.68
C SER A 656 -27.72 -5.53 -19.11
N ALA A 657 -27.34 -4.30 -18.76
CA ALA A 657 -25.99 -3.79 -18.94
C ALA A 657 -25.60 -2.93 -17.75
N GLY A 658 -24.36 -3.06 -17.29
CA GLY A 658 -23.83 -2.32 -16.15
C GLY A 658 -22.45 -1.73 -16.43
N ILE A 659 -22.15 -0.62 -15.75
CA ILE A 659 -20.84 0.02 -15.71
C ILE A 659 -20.52 0.42 -14.27
N SER A 660 -19.29 0.12 -13.83
CA SER A 660 -18.71 0.57 -12.56
C SER A 660 -17.46 1.39 -12.86
N LEU A 661 -17.35 2.58 -12.27
CA LEU A 661 -16.23 3.50 -12.40
C LEU A 661 -15.69 3.84 -11.01
N GLN A 662 -14.43 3.48 -10.74
CA GLN A 662 -13.78 3.77 -9.47
C GLN A 662 -12.49 4.57 -9.71
N GLY A 663 -12.41 5.77 -9.15
CA GLY A 663 -11.27 6.66 -9.38
C GLY A 663 -11.23 7.83 -8.42
N GLY A 664 -10.31 8.74 -8.69
CA GLY A 664 -10.12 9.92 -7.86
C GLY A 664 -9.23 10.96 -8.52
N ALA A 665 -9.19 12.12 -7.89
CA ALA A 665 -8.37 13.25 -8.26
C ALA A 665 -7.60 13.72 -7.03
N THR A 666 -6.29 13.90 -7.20
CA THR A 666 -5.43 14.48 -6.16
C THR A 666 -4.73 15.70 -6.74
N LEU A 667 -4.83 16.83 -6.04
CA LEU A 667 -4.24 18.11 -6.44
C LEU A 667 -3.42 18.69 -5.30
N THR A 668 -2.20 19.12 -5.60
CA THR A 668 -1.27 19.72 -4.65
C THR A 668 -0.60 20.94 -5.26
N ALA A 669 0.21 21.65 -4.47
CA ALA A 669 1.07 22.72 -4.99
C ALA A 669 2.11 22.24 -6.01
N HIS A 670 2.46 20.94 -6.01
CA HIS A 670 3.40 20.34 -6.95
C HIS A 670 2.74 19.80 -8.23
N GLY A 671 1.43 19.98 -8.37
CA GLY A 671 0.62 19.47 -9.49
C GLY A 671 -0.44 18.47 -9.03
N GLY A 672 -1.16 17.90 -9.99
CA GLY A 672 -2.20 16.92 -9.73
C GLY A 672 -2.39 15.94 -10.87
N ALA A 673 -3.03 14.83 -10.56
CA ALA A 673 -3.40 13.80 -11.52
C ALA A 673 -4.71 13.14 -11.11
N LEU A 674 -5.43 12.62 -12.10
CA LEU A 674 -6.46 11.62 -11.86
C LEU A 674 -5.79 10.27 -11.64
N HIS A 675 -6.44 9.41 -10.87
CA HIS A 675 -5.93 8.08 -10.55
C HIS A 675 -7.07 7.11 -10.30
N ARG A 676 -6.84 5.82 -10.52
CA ARG A 676 -7.66 4.78 -9.89
C ARG A 676 -7.44 4.79 -8.37
N THR A 677 -8.45 4.38 -7.61
CA THR A 677 -8.35 4.22 -6.15
C THR A 677 -9.28 3.11 -5.68
N GLN A 678 -8.80 2.27 -4.78
CA GLN A 678 -9.61 1.27 -4.08
C GLN A 678 -9.98 1.72 -2.67
N ASN A 679 -9.10 2.50 -2.03
CA ASN A 679 -9.29 3.04 -0.68
C ASN A 679 -9.60 4.54 -0.74
N MET A 680 -10.89 4.88 -0.71
CA MET A 680 -11.37 6.27 -0.71
C MET A 680 -10.83 7.07 0.48
N GLY A 681 -10.37 8.29 0.22
CA GLY A 681 -9.81 9.18 1.25
C GLY A 681 -8.47 8.75 1.83
N GLY A 682 -7.93 7.58 1.39
CA GLY A 682 -6.73 6.94 1.91
C GLY A 682 -5.41 7.59 1.47
N THR A 683 -4.30 7.00 1.91
CA THR A 683 -2.94 7.45 1.62
C THR A 683 -2.56 7.24 0.16
N ARG A 684 -1.76 8.15 -0.37
CA ARG A 684 -1.35 8.15 -1.78
C ARG A 684 0.00 8.80 -1.99
N LEU A 685 0.66 8.43 -3.07
CA LEU A 685 1.92 9.01 -3.52
C LEU A 685 1.70 9.82 -4.80
N LEU A 686 1.95 11.13 -4.73
CA LEU A 686 2.12 11.99 -5.89
C LEU A 686 3.56 11.86 -6.39
N ILE A 687 3.68 11.29 -7.58
CA ILE A 687 4.94 11.07 -8.28
C ILE A 687 5.17 12.19 -9.29
N ASP A 688 6.38 12.72 -9.29
CA ASP A 688 6.86 13.70 -10.26
C ASP A 688 8.01 13.13 -11.08
N ALA A 689 7.78 12.90 -12.37
CA ALA A 689 8.80 12.49 -13.33
C ALA A 689 9.46 13.68 -14.04
N ASP A 690 9.61 14.81 -13.33
CA ASP A 690 10.27 16.03 -13.81
C ASP A 690 9.72 16.56 -15.14
N GLY A 691 8.40 16.46 -15.31
CA GLY A 691 7.70 16.91 -16.52
C GLY A 691 7.64 15.87 -17.65
N VAL A 692 8.23 14.68 -17.51
CA VAL A 692 8.16 13.63 -18.53
C VAL A 692 6.84 12.87 -18.46
N ALA A 693 6.06 12.98 -19.54
CA ALA A 693 4.79 12.29 -19.70
C ALA A 693 4.96 10.82 -20.08
N ASN A 694 3.93 10.01 -19.83
CA ASN A 694 3.85 8.60 -20.19
C ASN A 694 4.96 7.72 -19.62
N VAL A 695 5.48 8.08 -18.44
CA VAL A 695 6.40 7.24 -17.66
C VAL A 695 5.56 6.24 -16.87
N ALA A 696 5.80 4.94 -17.08
CA ALA A 696 5.16 3.88 -16.33
C ALA A 696 5.75 3.79 -14.91
N VAL A 697 4.91 4.02 -13.90
CA VAL A 697 5.26 3.92 -12.49
C VAL A 697 4.53 2.74 -11.87
N GLU A 698 5.29 1.81 -11.32
CA GLU A 698 4.80 0.62 -10.64
C GLU A 698 4.87 0.81 -9.12
N GLY A 699 3.88 0.25 -8.42
CA GLY A 699 3.75 0.25 -6.96
C GLY A 699 3.31 -1.13 -6.50
N ASN A 700 2.27 -1.19 -5.65
CA ASN A 700 1.69 -2.46 -5.19
C ASN A 700 0.67 -3.07 -6.17
N GLY A 701 0.29 -2.34 -7.23
CA GLY A 701 -0.69 -2.78 -8.24
C GLY A 701 -0.24 -2.47 -9.67
N SER A 702 -1.18 -2.56 -10.62
CA SER A 702 -0.95 -2.27 -12.04
C SER A 702 -0.34 -0.89 -12.26
N ALA A 703 0.58 -0.81 -13.24
CA ALA A 703 1.34 0.39 -13.55
C ALA A 703 0.45 1.60 -13.83
N VAL A 704 0.84 2.76 -13.31
CA VAL A 704 0.16 4.05 -13.49
C VAL A 704 1.07 4.95 -14.32
N TYR A 705 0.53 5.58 -15.36
CA TYR A 705 1.31 6.41 -16.28
C TYR A 705 1.28 7.89 -15.88
N THR A 706 2.41 8.59 -16.02
CA THR A 706 2.45 10.04 -15.81
C THR A 706 1.65 10.80 -16.87
N ASN A 707 0.91 11.81 -16.43
CA ASN A 707 0.14 12.68 -17.30
C ASN A 707 1.05 13.62 -18.12
N MET A 708 0.44 14.49 -18.94
CA MET A 708 1.18 15.45 -19.77
C MET A 708 2.10 16.43 -19.01
N PHE A 709 1.93 16.55 -17.70
CA PHE A 709 2.77 17.38 -16.81
C PHE A 709 3.83 16.55 -16.06
N GLY A 710 3.99 15.28 -16.41
CA GLY A 710 4.87 14.33 -15.73
C GLY A 710 4.42 13.93 -14.33
N LYS A 711 3.13 14.07 -14.00
CA LYS A 711 2.58 13.70 -12.69
C LYS A 711 1.78 12.41 -12.75
N ALA A 712 1.98 11.53 -11.78
CA ALA A 712 1.14 10.35 -11.56
C ALA A 712 0.76 10.28 -10.08
N VAL A 713 -0.39 9.68 -9.76
CA VAL A 713 -0.78 9.43 -8.37
C VAL A 713 -0.97 7.92 -8.21
N VAL A 714 -0.22 7.33 -7.28
CA VAL A 714 -0.35 5.94 -6.87
C VAL A 714 -1.16 5.92 -5.57
N ALA A 715 -2.38 5.38 -5.61
CA ALA A 715 -3.28 5.33 -4.46
C ALA A 715 -3.26 3.98 -3.71
N ASP A 716 -2.60 2.96 -4.25
CA ASP A 716 -2.46 1.63 -3.62
C ASP A 716 -1.29 1.62 -2.62
N VAL A 717 -1.37 2.50 -1.62
CA VAL A 717 -0.28 2.79 -0.67
C VAL A 717 -0.73 2.44 0.74
N ASN A 718 0.09 1.67 1.46
CA ASN A 718 -0.22 1.19 2.80
C ASN A 718 0.19 2.21 3.88
N ASP A 719 -0.65 2.39 4.89
CA ASP A 719 -0.43 3.33 6.00
C ASP A 719 0.65 2.84 6.96
N TYR A 720 1.60 3.70 7.34
CA TYR A 720 2.71 3.41 8.26
C TYR A 720 3.66 2.28 7.79
N TYR A 721 3.58 1.89 6.52
CA TYR A 721 4.49 0.96 5.88
C TYR A 721 5.51 1.68 5.00
N ARG A 722 6.65 1.03 4.79
CA ARG A 722 7.61 1.46 3.79
C ARG A 722 7.08 1.11 2.40
N ASN A 723 6.50 2.09 1.74
CA ASN A 723 6.02 1.96 0.38
C ASN A 723 7.13 2.29 -0.61
N GLN A 724 7.18 1.57 -1.71
CA GLN A 724 8.13 1.80 -2.79
C GLN A 724 7.36 2.05 -4.09
N ALA A 725 7.85 2.99 -4.87
CA ALA A 725 7.41 3.19 -6.24
C ALA A 725 8.64 3.15 -7.15
N TYR A 726 8.49 2.53 -8.31
CA TYR A 726 9.60 2.40 -9.26
C TYR A 726 9.16 2.66 -10.69
N ILE A 727 10.09 3.14 -11.51
CA ILE A 727 9.86 3.34 -12.94
C ILE A 727 10.21 2.05 -13.67
N ASP A 728 9.28 1.54 -14.49
CA ASP A 728 9.58 0.43 -15.40
C ASP A 728 10.48 0.92 -16.53
N LEU A 729 11.78 0.61 -16.42
CA LEU A 729 12.81 1.03 -17.38
C LEU A 729 12.59 0.44 -18.78
N ASN A 730 11.84 -0.66 -18.93
CA ASN A 730 11.58 -1.26 -20.23
C ASN A 730 10.46 -0.53 -20.98
N LYS A 731 9.58 0.16 -20.26
CA LYS A 731 8.47 0.96 -20.82
C LYS A 731 8.77 2.46 -20.84
N LEU A 732 10.00 2.86 -20.50
CA LEU A 732 10.43 4.24 -20.55
C LEU A 732 10.47 4.72 -22.02
N PRO A 733 9.99 5.93 -22.33
CA PRO A 733 10.18 6.52 -23.66
C PRO A 733 11.66 6.53 -24.08
N GLU A 734 11.96 6.29 -25.37
CA GLU A 734 13.35 6.25 -25.87
C GLU A 734 14.10 7.57 -25.63
N ASN A 735 13.36 8.68 -25.64
CA ASN A 735 13.80 10.05 -25.37
C ASN A 735 13.70 10.44 -23.88
N ALA A 736 13.84 9.46 -22.99
CA ALA A 736 13.93 9.69 -21.56
C ALA A 736 14.99 8.77 -20.92
N GLU A 737 15.55 9.23 -19.81
CA GLU A 737 16.47 8.43 -18.99
C GLU A 737 16.23 8.71 -17.51
N ALA A 738 16.03 7.66 -16.71
CA ALA A 738 15.83 7.78 -15.27
C ALA A 738 17.15 7.53 -14.54
N THR A 739 17.69 8.55 -13.84
CA THR A 739 18.91 8.39 -13.03
C THR A 739 18.62 7.75 -11.67
N LYS A 740 17.38 7.92 -11.18
CA LYS A 740 16.83 7.22 -10.02
C LYS A 740 15.55 6.52 -10.46
N SER A 741 15.53 5.19 -10.40
CA SER A 741 14.37 4.38 -10.80
C SER A 741 13.50 3.95 -9.62
N VAL A 742 13.94 4.14 -8.37
CA VAL A 742 13.21 3.72 -7.17
C VAL A 742 13.15 4.86 -6.15
N VAL A 743 11.96 5.11 -5.62
CA VAL A 743 11.70 6.03 -4.50
C VAL A 743 10.92 5.32 -3.40
N GLN A 744 11.12 5.75 -2.16
CA GLN A 744 10.50 5.13 -0.99
C GLN A 744 9.87 6.18 -0.08
N ALA A 745 8.79 5.80 0.61
CA ALA A 745 8.10 6.65 1.56
C ALA A 745 7.39 5.82 2.63
N THR A 746 7.48 6.26 3.88
CA THR A 746 6.64 5.77 4.97
C THR A 746 5.69 6.87 5.38
N LEU A 747 4.41 6.71 5.08
CA LEU A 747 3.42 7.78 5.19
C LEU A 747 2.46 7.56 6.37
N THR A 748 2.05 8.64 7.02
CA THR A 748 0.96 8.57 8.00
C THR A 748 -0.40 8.38 7.30
N GLU A 749 -1.38 7.85 8.02
CA GLU A 749 -2.74 7.61 7.50
C GLU A 749 -3.33 8.84 6.81
N GLY A 750 -3.85 8.63 5.59
CA GLY A 750 -4.44 9.65 4.72
C GLY A 750 -3.45 10.66 4.13
N ALA A 751 -2.14 10.49 4.26
CA ALA A 751 -1.15 11.44 3.76
C ALA A 751 -1.05 11.45 2.22
N ILE A 752 -0.65 12.61 1.68
CA ILE A 752 -0.24 12.72 0.27
C ILE A 752 1.28 12.81 0.28
N GLY A 753 1.97 11.69 0.07
CA GLY A 753 3.42 11.69 -0.06
C GLY A 753 3.84 12.25 -1.41
N TYR A 754 4.90 13.04 -1.45
CA TYR A 754 5.45 13.56 -2.70
C TYR A 754 6.84 12.98 -2.95
N ARG A 755 7.04 12.36 -4.11
CA ARG A 755 8.36 11.83 -4.51
C ARG A 755 8.68 12.23 -5.94
N LYS A 756 9.87 12.76 -6.13
CA LYS A 756 10.39 13.16 -7.44
C LYS A 756 11.36 12.09 -7.96
N PHE A 757 11.10 11.59 -9.16
CA PHE A 757 12.10 10.87 -9.94
C PHE A 757 12.91 11.88 -10.75
N ALA A 758 14.23 11.74 -10.70
CA ALA A 758 15.11 12.47 -11.59
C ALA A 758 15.07 11.76 -12.96
N VAL A 759 14.15 12.21 -13.81
CA VAL A 759 14.02 11.74 -15.20
C VAL A 759 14.50 12.85 -16.12
N ILE A 760 15.50 12.55 -16.92
CA ILE A 760 16.05 13.48 -17.90
C ILE A 760 15.27 13.27 -19.20
N SER A 761 14.67 14.35 -19.71
CA SER A 761 13.90 14.35 -20.95
C SER A 761 14.73 14.83 -22.13
N GLY A 762 14.72 14.10 -23.24
CA GLY A 762 15.37 14.46 -24.50
C GLY A 762 16.10 13.26 -25.14
N GLU A 763 16.68 13.50 -26.31
CA GLU A 763 17.37 12.45 -27.07
C GLU A 763 18.70 12.05 -26.41
N LYS A 764 19.24 10.90 -26.80
CA LYS A 764 20.55 10.43 -26.36
C LYS A 764 21.57 10.69 -27.46
N ALA A 765 22.71 11.26 -27.11
CA ALA A 765 23.76 11.58 -28.08
C ALA A 765 25.16 11.20 -27.57
N MET A 766 26.03 10.86 -28.50
CA MET A 766 27.47 10.76 -28.26
C MET A 766 28.15 11.97 -28.91
N ALA A 767 28.78 12.79 -28.08
CA ALA A 767 29.45 14.01 -28.51
C ALA A 767 30.95 13.97 -28.18
N VAL A 768 31.74 14.73 -28.92
CA VAL A 768 33.16 14.97 -28.65
C VAL A 768 33.34 16.44 -28.32
N LEU A 769 33.78 16.73 -27.10
CA LEU A 769 34.01 18.07 -26.60
C LEU A 769 35.43 18.52 -26.93
N ARG A 770 35.57 19.70 -27.56
CA ARG A 770 36.87 20.32 -27.82
C ARG A 770 36.90 21.76 -27.30
N LEU A 771 37.96 22.09 -26.57
CA LEU A 771 38.25 23.45 -26.13
C LEU A 771 38.75 24.29 -27.31
N GLN A 772 38.74 25.62 -27.14
CA GLN A 772 39.17 26.56 -28.20
C GLN A 772 40.63 26.37 -28.65
N ASP A 773 41.48 25.83 -27.78
CA ASP A 773 42.88 25.52 -28.07
C ASP A 773 43.08 24.14 -28.75
N GLY A 774 42.00 23.42 -29.04
CA GLY A 774 42.01 22.08 -29.63
C GLY A 774 42.25 20.95 -28.62
N SER A 775 42.48 21.26 -27.34
CA SER A 775 42.50 20.25 -26.27
C SER A 775 41.08 19.79 -25.92
N HIS A 776 40.94 18.83 -25.01
CA HIS A 776 39.64 18.35 -24.53
C HIS A 776 39.51 18.59 -23.02
N PRO A 777 38.26 18.66 -22.51
CA PRO A 777 38.03 18.62 -21.08
C PRO A 777 38.67 17.37 -20.45
N PRO A 778 39.12 17.45 -19.18
CA PRO A 778 39.73 16.31 -18.51
C PRO A 778 38.72 15.17 -18.29
N PHE A 779 39.23 13.95 -18.15
CA PHE A 779 38.43 12.78 -17.77
C PHE A 779 37.66 13.04 -16.48
N GLY A 780 36.38 12.69 -16.46
CA GLY A 780 35.49 12.91 -15.32
C GLY A 780 34.91 14.32 -15.20
N ALA A 781 35.13 15.21 -16.19
CA ALA A 781 34.42 16.47 -16.24
C ALA A 781 32.90 16.23 -16.37
N GLU A 782 32.10 16.98 -15.62
CA GLU A 782 30.64 16.87 -15.59
C GLU A 782 30.02 17.81 -16.62
N VAL A 783 29.08 17.30 -17.41
CA VAL A 783 28.23 18.15 -18.27
C VAL A 783 26.88 18.29 -17.60
N LYS A 784 26.45 19.54 -17.38
CA LYS A 784 25.15 19.87 -16.77
C LYS A 784 24.27 20.66 -17.72
N ASN A 785 22.98 20.35 -17.72
CA ASN A 785 21.98 21.16 -18.44
C ASN A 785 21.65 22.45 -17.67
N ASP A 786 20.78 23.29 -18.24
CA ASP A 786 20.32 24.53 -17.62
C ASP A 786 19.63 24.32 -16.26
N ASN A 787 19.06 23.13 -16.02
CA ASN A 787 18.47 22.74 -14.74
C ASN A 787 19.52 22.27 -13.70
N GLN A 788 20.82 22.41 -13.99
CA GLN A 788 21.95 21.93 -13.17
C GLN A 788 21.95 20.41 -12.96
N GLN A 789 21.24 19.65 -13.79
CA GLN A 789 21.24 18.19 -13.77
C GLN A 789 22.45 17.70 -14.56
N GLN A 790 23.19 16.75 -13.98
CA GLN A 790 24.27 16.09 -14.70
C GLN A 790 23.68 15.20 -15.79
N VAL A 791 24.00 15.53 -17.04
CA VAL A 791 23.51 14.86 -18.25
C VAL A 791 24.58 13.99 -18.91
N GLY A 792 25.85 14.12 -18.49
CA GLY A 792 26.96 13.32 -19.01
C GLY A 792 28.24 13.49 -18.22
N LEU A 793 29.16 12.54 -18.41
CA LEU A 793 30.54 12.56 -17.91
C LEU A 793 31.50 12.44 -19.09
N VAL A 794 32.52 13.29 -19.11
CA VAL A 794 33.54 13.27 -20.16
C VAL A 794 34.50 12.11 -19.93
N ASP A 795 34.71 11.30 -20.95
CA ASP A 795 35.65 10.19 -20.98
C ASP A 795 37.02 10.59 -21.55
N ASP A 796 37.84 9.59 -21.89
CA ASP A 796 39.14 9.81 -22.50
C ASP A 796 39.01 10.41 -23.92
N GLU A 797 39.90 11.34 -24.25
CA GLU A 797 39.90 12.10 -25.52
C GLU A 797 38.74 13.09 -25.69
N GLY A 798 37.90 13.27 -24.67
CA GLY A 798 36.84 14.28 -24.64
C GLY A 798 35.49 13.79 -25.15
N ASN A 799 35.24 12.49 -25.30
CA ASN A 799 33.91 12.02 -25.67
C ASN A 799 32.99 12.09 -24.44
N VAL A 800 31.69 12.21 -24.70
CA VAL A 800 30.68 12.28 -23.68
C VAL A 800 29.40 11.66 -24.19
N TYR A 801 28.82 10.77 -23.40
CA TYR A 801 27.44 10.35 -23.56
C TYR A 801 26.54 11.38 -22.88
N LEU A 802 25.68 12.02 -23.66
CA LEU A 802 24.72 13.03 -23.20
C LEU A 802 23.32 12.41 -23.22
N ALA A 803 22.67 12.38 -22.06
CA ALA A 803 21.27 12.04 -21.92
C ALA A 803 20.40 13.30 -21.92
N GLY A 804 19.24 13.27 -22.58
CA GLY A 804 18.28 14.36 -22.50
C GLY A 804 18.57 15.58 -23.39
N VAL A 805 19.22 15.36 -24.52
CA VAL A 805 19.64 16.37 -25.50
C VAL A 805 18.41 16.98 -26.18
N LYS A 806 18.26 18.31 -26.12
CA LYS A 806 17.22 19.05 -26.86
C LYS A 806 17.82 19.96 -27.94
N PRO A 807 17.09 20.21 -29.06
CA PRO A 807 17.53 21.15 -30.07
C PRO A 807 17.77 22.55 -29.48
N GLY A 808 18.94 23.12 -29.75
CA GLY A 808 19.30 24.48 -29.30
C GLY A 808 19.60 24.64 -27.81
N GLU A 809 19.63 23.55 -27.02
CA GLU A 809 19.89 23.62 -25.59
C GLU A 809 21.36 23.94 -25.27
N HIS A 810 21.57 24.73 -24.22
CA HIS A 810 22.88 25.07 -23.70
C HIS A 810 23.22 24.16 -22.51
N MET A 811 24.46 23.72 -22.44
CA MET A 811 24.97 22.92 -21.32
C MET A 811 26.30 23.48 -20.86
N THR A 812 26.57 23.39 -19.57
CA THR A 812 27.81 23.88 -18.96
C THR A 812 28.68 22.70 -18.54
N VAL A 813 29.98 22.79 -18.82
CA VAL A 813 30.98 21.79 -18.45
C VAL A 813 31.72 22.25 -17.20
N PHE A 814 31.78 21.37 -16.20
CA PHE A 814 32.38 21.58 -14.90
C PHE A 814 33.53 20.61 -14.66
N TRP A 815 34.64 21.09 -14.11
CA TRP A 815 35.69 20.26 -13.51
C TRP A 815 36.34 21.04 -12.36
N GLU A 816 37.01 20.34 -11.44
CA GLU A 816 37.59 20.95 -10.22
C GLU A 816 36.59 21.77 -9.37
N GLY A 817 35.28 21.51 -9.53
CA GLY A 817 34.22 22.22 -8.82
C GLY A 817 33.84 23.59 -9.42
N GLU A 818 34.43 24.00 -10.54
CA GLU A 818 34.15 25.27 -11.21
C GLU A 818 33.58 25.08 -12.63
N SER A 819 32.82 26.08 -13.09
CA SER A 819 32.31 26.14 -14.47
C SER A 819 33.40 26.70 -15.37
N HIS A 820 33.75 25.98 -16.43
CA HIS A 820 34.85 26.39 -17.30
C HIS A 820 34.42 26.78 -18.72
N CYS A 821 33.40 26.12 -19.27
CA CYS A 821 32.91 26.42 -20.61
C CYS A 821 31.47 25.96 -20.84
N ASP A 822 30.84 26.53 -21.85
CA ASP A 822 29.48 26.21 -22.28
C ASP A 822 29.52 25.55 -23.67
N ILE A 823 28.66 24.55 -23.88
CA ILE A 823 28.41 23.88 -25.16
C ILE A 823 26.97 24.17 -25.59
N SER A 824 26.73 24.21 -26.90
CA SER A 824 25.40 24.49 -27.46
C SER A 824 25.03 23.40 -28.44
N LEU A 825 23.85 22.83 -28.28
CA LEU A 825 23.35 21.79 -29.16
C LEU A 825 22.79 22.41 -30.46
N PRO A 826 22.95 21.74 -31.61
CA PRO A 826 22.41 22.22 -32.88
C PRO A 826 20.87 22.26 -32.87
N ASP A 827 20.30 23.23 -33.59
CA ASP A 827 18.86 23.32 -33.86
C ASP A 827 18.63 23.42 -35.38
N PRO A 828 18.05 22.40 -36.03
CA PRO A 828 17.56 21.14 -35.48
C PRO A 828 18.68 20.15 -35.12
N LEU A 829 18.39 19.18 -34.25
CA LEU A 829 19.28 18.06 -33.96
C LEU A 829 19.53 17.20 -35.22
N PRO A 830 20.77 16.72 -35.47
CA PRO A 830 21.06 15.77 -36.54
C PRO A 830 20.27 14.47 -36.38
N ASN A 831 19.97 13.80 -37.51
CA ASN A 831 19.26 12.52 -37.50
C ASN A 831 20.07 11.36 -36.88
N ASP A 832 21.39 11.49 -36.81
CA ASP A 832 22.29 10.51 -36.20
C ASP A 832 23.07 11.19 -35.06
N LEU A 833 22.62 10.95 -33.84
CA LEU A 833 23.17 11.52 -32.63
C LEU A 833 24.29 10.68 -32.02
N PHE A 834 24.54 9.47 -32.53
CA PHE A 834 25.57 8.56 -32.00
C PHE A 834 26.86 8.58 -32.81
N ASN A 835 26.84 9.02 -34.08
CA ASN A 835 28.04 9.22 -34.89
C ASN A 835 28.70 10.59 -34.66
N GLY A 836 29.17 10.81 -33.42
CA GLY A 836 30.22 11.78 -33.09
C GLY A 836 29.86 13.26 -33.29
N LEU A 837 28.91 13.76 -32.50
CA LEU A 837 28.56 15.18 -32.47
C LEU A 837 29.76 16.02 -31.98
N LEU A 838 30.41 16.80 -32.83
CA LEU A 838 31.51 17.67 -32.39
C LEU A 838 30.95 18.95 -31.75
N LEU A 839 31.15 19.11 -30.44
CA LEU A 839 30.66 20.27 -29.69
C LEU A 839 31.84 21.13 -29.20
N PRO A 840 32.03 22.34 -29.76
CA PRO A 840 33.07 23.25 -29.29
C PRO A 840 32.67 23.86 -27.93
N CYS A 841 33.54 23.72 -26.94
CA CYS A 841 33.37 24.31 -25.61
C CYS A 841 33.85 25.76 -25.62
N GLN A 842 32.91 26.70 -25.51
CA GLN A 842 33.19 28.13 -25.53
C GLN A 842 33.34 28.66 -24.10
N GLN A 843 34.44 29.37 -23.82
CA GLN A 843 34.63 29.98 -22.51
C GLN A 843 33.63 31.12 -22.26
N LYS A 844 33.08 31.16 -21.04
CA LYS A 844 32.15 32.19 -20.59
C LYS A 844 32.85 33.56 -20.60
N GLY A 845 32.57 34.37 -21.63
CA GLY A 845 33.11 35.73 -21.78
C GLY A 845 33.77 36.05 -23.13
N GLY A 846 33.86 35.10 -24.07
CA GLY A 846 34.36 35.36 -25.43
C GLY A 846 33.22 35.62 -26.42
N SER A 847 33.04 36.88 -26.84
CA SER A 847 32.19 37.23 -27.98
C SER A 847 32.56 36.41 -29.22
N SER A 848 31.59 35.71 -29.82
CA SER A 848 31.77 35.01 -31.09
C SER A 848 32.31 35.95 -32.19
N PRO A 849 33.33 35.57 -32.97
CA PRO A 849 33.61 36.25 -34.23
C PRO A 849 32.54 35.86 -35.25
N VAL A 850 31.89 36.87 -35.83
CA VAL A 850 31.02 36.72 -37.00
C VAL A 850 31.85 36.10 -38.15
N ILE A 851 31.46 34.91 -38.60
CA ILE A 851 32.02 34.29 -39.80
C ILE A 851 31.32 34.90 -41.02
N PRO A 852 32.04 35.54 -41.97
CA PRO A 852 31.43 35.95 -43.22
C PRO A 852 31.19 34.73 -44.13
N HIS A 853 29.99 34.65 -44.70
CA HIS A 853 29.70 33.78 -45.83
C HIS A 853 30.62 34.12 -47.02
N ASP A 854 31.51 33.19 -47.39
CA ASP A 854 31.79 32.74 -48.77
C ASP A 854 33.19 32.11 -48.83
N ILE A 855 33.28 30.78 -48.84
CA ILE A 855 34.36 30.06 -49.54
C ILE A 855 33.79 28.73 -50.10
N GLN A 856 33.77 28.63 -51.43
CA GLN A 856 33.46 27.39 -52.17
C GLN A 856 34.52 26.31 -51.94
N PRO A 857 34.18 25.01 -51.88
CA PRO A 857 35.16 23.96 -51.79
C PRO A 857 35.75 23.64 -53.16
N VAL A 858 37.09 23.62 -53.24
CA VAL A 858 37.86 23.21 -54.42
C VAL A 858 38.66 21.95 -54.06
N ILE A 859 38.32 20.86 -54.77
CA ILE A 859 39.10 19.65 -55.08
C ILE A 859 39.23 18.58 -53.97
N GLN A 860 38.48 17.49 -54.17
CA GLN A 860 38.92 16.12 -53.89
C GLN A 860 39.16 15.44 -55.25
N GLU A 861 40.42 15.21 -55.61
CA GLU A 861 40.80 14.28 -56.66
C GLU A 861 41.32 12.98 -56.01
N GLN A 862 40.97 11.86 -56.64
CA GLN A 862 41.42 10.49 -56.39
C GLN A 862 40.63 9.64 -55.37
N THR A 863 39.58 8.99 -55.89
CA THR A 863 39.40 7.55 -55.64
C THR A 863 38.74 6.91 -56.86
N GLN A 864 39.50 6.05 -57.56
CA GLN A 864 39.05 5.29 -58.71
C GLN A 864 37.97 4.27 -58.31
N GLN A 865 36.83 4.34 -58.98
CA GLN A 865 35.82 3.29 -59.01
C GLN A 865 36.39 2.01 -59.65
N VAL A 866 36.26 0.88 -58.96
CA VAL A 866 36.29 -0.45 -59.58
C VAL A 866 34.84 -0.91 -59.70
N THR A 867 34.37 -1.04 -60.93
CA THR A 867 33.04 -1.55 -61.31
C THR A 867 33.00 -3.07 -61.11
N PRO A 868 31.97 -3.65 -60.48
CA PRO A 868 31.70 -5.08 -60.59
C PRO A 868 30.92 -5.36 -61.88
N MET A 869 31.41 -6.35 -62.64
CA MET A 869 30.72 -6.93 -63.78
C MET A 869 29.76 -8.03 -63.29
N GLU A 870 28.57 -8.08 -63.91
CA GLU A 870 27.49 -9.06 -63.84
C GLU A 870 26.41 -8.98 -62.72
N PRO A 871 25.12 -9.10 -63.09
CA PRO A 871 23.99 -9.08 -62.16
C PRO A 871 23.68 -10.48 -61.59
N PRO A 872 23.21 -10.60 -60.33
CA PRO A 872 22.77 -11.88 -59.80
C PRO A 872 21.38 -12.26 -60.37
N MET A 873 21.29 -13.52 -60.83
CA MET A 873 20.05 -14.17 -61.24
C MET A 873 19.11 -14.38 -60.06
N SER A 874 17.82 -14.19 -60.33
CA SER A 874 16.69 -14.59 -59.50
C SER A 874 16.62 -16.10 -59.28
N VAL A 875 16.40 -16.54 -58.04
CA VAL A 875 15.84 -17.86 -57.72
C VAL A 875 14.58 -17.65 -56.90
N SER A 876 13.46 -18.14 -57.44
CA SER A 876 12.18 -18.24 -56.76
C SER A 876 12.04 -19.56 -56.00
N SER A 877 11.08 -19.55 -55.08
CA SER A 877 10.15 -20.61 -54.67
C SER A 877 10.45 -21.42 -53.41
N ASN A 878 9.50 -21.28 -52.48
CA ASN A 878 8.81 -22.31 -51.70
C ASN A 878 9.62 -23.30 -50.86
N GLN A 879 9.53 -23.14 -49.53
CA GLN A 879 8.71 -24.00 -48.66
C GLN A 879 8.38 -23.30 -47.35
#